data_AF-A0A7X9GRV4-F1
#
_entry.id   AF-A0A7X9GRV4-F1
#
_cell.length_a   1.000
_cell.length_b   1.000
_cell.length_c   1.000
_cell.angle_alpha   90.00
_cell.angle_beta   90.00
_cell.angle_gamma   90.00
#
_symmetry.space_group_name_H-M   'P 1'
#
loop_
_entity.id
_entity.type
_entity.pdbx_description
1 polymer ?
#
loop_
_entity_poly.entity_id
_entity_poly.type
_entity_poly.pdbx_seq_one_letter_code
_entity_poly.pdbx_strand_id
1 'polypeptide(L)'
;MKQKLDFIFKNKGKLCAFAEKAVKNKTKIGKLVKDTEETKKLLHYFAIGHQFKNIDVKSAFDYQLNERESDFEPTRYLSLQLSSFLKNDFSSTLEIYIKNIRNLNSHYLHIFDKIDLSNSPLKLFIKEAFELVFIHVFMKEKNLNYEKAAKNKKRLVTYLCNQFYPDNEYLDEVRSFFLSLSWDKALEYLLFISIDENYEWKDNTDYTLLTIKKGIYPSFWSMLFLVCMFLYKHEANLIISKIQGLKRTEKNFQPKRKLFTFFSKKMSSQDLDSESQHLVKFEDIIQYLGKYPTCWNAFIQGPEQDKEFTIQLKKGILLEEFKRQFPTPYKGFKATSFYQYVAQSLLSGEQLDYFQIPIKDKLNKKSFLFYFNNSPEQQNLIQKNKTRLKRLDRNSKKYRDIKCTIKKLKNEENKNQVKVKNKLETASIWQEYGRNQDRFMLIAVRYLAEINYFGVDTQFRVYAYRTVEEQMEQLESKKESLSKKEYDKLKYHEGRLVAFKTYQKHLETYPQWNTPFVVQNNAIQIKKKISNKERIINIQRQLMPYFLQDALYFSTDKKMYRYDLLIDYSNQYIFDRESGLELLQKESITREEKTELSLLFPKRLLHQYCPAIHPETKQLNAFEKILEQAQQDNLRYNSLLLQAQEKGEEQEFTKRNKGKQYKLRFIRKAWHLMYFRDAYMQNKRDAKGHHKSLHISKEEFQDFTRWMYAFDEVEQYKEHLIRLFKSKNFLRNHEFQHLILFSKSLDQLFVKTRVEFEKWLKTNSPDKVQQRSLENYLPILNDNMWFINITHFRKFLMSDRCKAKHFKGKNGKINFSALNNSNNLINSYYEKESYLNQNKKLFNELKTAKLEDSLLYEIAFHYLNVKGSYKLSHRQVNQILRSEVRIMVNSIKNENLLYTIKAPFKKLLDLDKKISLYKNTSRGYNLEKLFYYIHNNKNDSDIRPIYKSLKDSKSIRIDEVHQVNSHLVRKAVVFNEVAMALERYYIIKNKYALVEKGYSGGKDIKELENFNFSNSKSFLYYRSYAMHFDIPEFDFFTILKELERQFIELELVLDKIQEWDDLPPFSKKLFFIYMSKLHNSLFRKERVSKNKKKNVEYSQEVFKKNYVDKIILGKINGV
;
A
#
# COMPACT_ATOMS: atom_id res chain seq x y z
N MET A 1 20.59 -39.35 -15.75
CA MET A 1 21.05 -38.90 -14.42
C MET A 1 22.33 -38.06 -14.50
N LYS A 2 23.48 -38.64 -14.91
CA LYS A 2 24.82 -37.98 -14.97
C LYS A 2 24.81 -36.56 -15.57
N GLN A 3 24.23 -36.38 -16.76
CA GLN A 3 24.11 -35.07 -17.42
C GLN A 3 23.41 -33.99 -16.57
N LYS A 4 22.41 -34.37 -15.74
CA LYS A 4 21.69 -33.42 -14.87
C LYS A 4 22.56 -33.00 -13.67
N LEU A 5 23.34 -33.93 -13.13
CA LEU A 5 24.31 -33.66 -12.07
C LEU A 5 25.47 -32.79 -12.61
N ASP A 6 26.01 -33.09 -13.79
CA ASP A 6 27.00 -32.25 -14.47
C ASP A 6 26.53 -30.80 -14.60
N PHE A 7 25.25 -30.62 -14.95
CA PHE A 7 24.66 -29.29 -15.09
C PHE A 7 24.57 -28.53 -13.76
N ILE A 8 24.38 -29.21 -12.64
CA ILE A 8 24.46 -28.62 -11.29
C ILE A 8 25.89 -28.16 -11.04
N PHE A 9 26.88 -29.06 -11.13
CA PHE A 9 28.29 -28.74 -10.87
C PHE A 9 28.81 -27.58 -11.72
N LYS A 10 28.45 -27.54 -13.01
CA LYS A 10 28.81 -26.46 -13.94
C LYS A 10 28.28 -25.07 -13.52
N ASN A 11 27.20 -25.01 -12.75
CA ASN A 11 26.52 -23.75 -12.41
C ASN A 11 26.53 -23.40 -10.91
N LYS A 12 27.18 -24.20 -10.04
CA LYS A 12 27.26 -23.96 -8.59
C LYS A 12 27.71 -22.55 -8.20
N GLY A 13 28.83 -22.09 -8.75
CA GLY A 13 29.38 -20.75 -8.46
C GLY A 13 28.43 -19.60 -8.82
N LYS A 14 27.53 -19.79 -9.81
CA LYS A 14 26.49 -18.82 -10.14
C LYS A 14 25.37 -18.83 -9.11
N LEU A 15 24.86 -20.00 -8.76
CA LEU A 15 23.70 -20.13 -7.88
C LEU A 15 24.03 -19.75 -6.42
N CYS A 16 25.26 -19.96 -5.97
CA CYS A 16 25.76 -19.66 -4.62
C CYS A 16 25.32 -18.28 -4.11
N ALA A 17 25.75 -17.21 -4.79
CA ALA A 17 25.55 -15.86 -4.31
C ALA A 17 24.06 -15.45 -4.32
N PHE A 18 23.26 -16.09 -5.18
CA PHE A 18 21.82 -15.88 -5.24
C PHE A 18 21.07 -16.63 -4.16
N ALA A 19 21.50 -17.85 -3.84
CA ALA A 19 21.00 -18.60 -2.70
C ALA A 19 21.32 -17.85 -1.39
N GLU A 20 22.53 -17.28 -1.27
CA GLU A 20 22.92 -16.42 -0.13
C GLU A 20 22.00 -15.18 -0.03
N LYS A 21 21.72 -14.52 -1.15
CA LYS A 21 20.79 -13.38 -1.17
C LYS A 21 19.35 -13.77 -0.83
N ALA A 22 18.87 -14.92 -1.31
CA ALA A 22 17.58 -15.48 -0.97
C ALA A 22 17.46 -15.74 0.55
N VAL A 23 18.50 -16.36 1.15
CA VAL A 23 18.58 -16.54 2.62
C VAL A 23 18.50 -15.19 3.34
N LYS A 24 19.29 -14.19 2.92
CA LYS A 24 19.27 -12.84 3.53
C LYS A 24 17.89 -12.17 3.42
N ASN A 25 17.25 -12.21 2.25
CA ASN A 25 15.93 -11.64 2.04
C ASN A 25 14.88 -12.32 2.93
N LYS A 26 14.91 -13.65 3.03
CA LYS A 26 14.06 -14.42 3.95
C LYS A 26 14.29 -14.03 5.40
N THR A 27 15.55 -14.02 5.85
CA THR A 27 15.91 -13.65 7.23
C THR A 27 15.44 -12.24 7.56
N LYS A 28 15.53 -11.31 6.61
CA LYS A 28 14.99 -9.96 6.78
C LYS A 28 13.48 -9.98 7.02
N ILE A 29 12.72 -10.74 6.23
CA ILE A 29 11.26 -10.87 6.40
C ILE A 29 10.92 -11.49 7.75
N GLY A 30 11.67 -12.52 8.18
CA GLY A 30 11.49 -13.15 9.48
C GLY A 30 11.78 -12.25 10.69
N LYS A 31 12.49 -11.13 10.48
CA LYS A 31 12.73 -10.12 11.53
C LYS A 31 11.67 -9.02 11.59
N LEU A 32 10.77 -8.95 10.61
CA LEU A 32 9.76 -7.88 10.53
C LEU A 32 8.64 -8.05 11.57
N VAL A 33 8.42 -9.26 12.08
CA VAL A 33 7.36 -9.58 13.05
C VAL A 33 7.91 -10.54 14.11
N LYS A 34 7.56 -10.32 15.38
CA LYS A 34 7.98 -11.18 16.50
C LYS A 34 7.09 -12.42 16.68
N ASP A 35 5.88 -12.39 16.14
CA ASP A 35 4.92 -13.51 16.14
C ASP A 35 5.28 -14.55 15.07
N THR A 36 5.34 -15.83 15.47
CA THR A 36 5.70 -16.95 14.60
C THR A 36 4.64 -17.25 13.52
N GLU A 37 3.35 -17.05 13.79
CA GLU A 37 2.30 -17.36 12.82
C GLU A 37 2.16 -16.24 11.78
N GLU A 38 2.16 -14.99 12.21
CA GLU A 38 2.14 -13.84 11.29
C GLU A 38 3.43 -13.80 10.44
N THR A 39 4.56 -14.22 10.99
CA THR A 39 5.79 -14.45 10.22
C THR A 39 5.60 -15.51 9.13
N LYS A 40 4.95 -16.63 9.43
CA LYS A 40 4.64 -17.67 8.43
C LYS A 40 3.69 -17.15 7.34
N LYS A 41 2.66 -16.37 7.69
CA LYS A 41 1.75 -15.71 6.74
C LYS A 41 2.49 -14.73 5.82
N LEU A 42 3.40 -13.92 6.37
CA LEU A 42 4.23 -13.01 5.59
C LEU A 42 5.18 -13.73 4.65
N LEU A 43 5.76 -14.85 5.08
CA LEU A 43 6.65 -15.68 4.26
C LEU A 43 5.89 -16.35 3.10
N HIS A 44 4.69 -16.89 3.36
CA HIS A 44 3.82 -17.41 2.31
C HIS A 44 3.49 -16.33 1.27
N TYR A 45 3.06 -15.15 1.74
CA TYR A 45 2.76 -14.02 0.87
C TYR A 45 3.98 -13.59 0.05
N PHE A 46 5.17 -13.55 0.66
CA PHE A 46 6.40 -13.19 -0.02
C PHE A 46 6.77 -14.19 -1.11
N ALA A 47 6.76 -15.48 -0.80
CA ALA A 47 7.17 -16.54 -1.71
C ALA A 47 6.18 -16.71 -2.87
N ILE A 48 4.87 -16.79 -2.59
CA ILE A 48 3.87 -17.12 -3.62
C ILE A 48 2.58 -16.28 -3.54
N GLY A 49 2.07 -15.98 -2.33
CA GLY A 49 0.72 -15.43 -2.14
C GLY A 49 0.48 -14.07 -2.79
N HIS A 50 1.52 -13.24 -2.95
CA HIS A 50 1.38 -11.94 -3.64
C HIS A 50 0.99 -12.05 -5.12
N GLN A 51 1.23 -13.19 -5.78
CA GLN A 51 0.81 -13.39 -7.18
C GLN A 51 -0.66 -13.80 -7.30
N PHE A 52 -1.26 -14.37 -6.25
CA PHE A 52 -2.64 -14.86 -6.30
C PHE A 52 -3.67 -13.75 -6.54
N LYS A 53 -3.36 -12.51 -6.15
CA LYS A 53 -4.18 -11.32 -6.49
C LYS A 53 -4.23 -10.99 -7.98
N ASN A 54 -3.28 -11.48 -8.77
CA ASN A 54 -3.12 -11.13 -10.19
C ASN A 54 -3.48 -12.29 -11.13
N ILE A 55 -4.00 -13.39 -10.59
CA ILE A 55 -4.49 -14.53 -11.37
C ILE A 55 -5.91 -14.85 -10.95
N ASP A 56 -6.66 -15.46 -11.86
CA ASP A 56 -7.97 -16.02 -11.55
C ASP A 56 -7.78 -17.32 -10.75
N VAL A 57 -7.67 -17.16 -9.42
CA VAL A 57 -7.41 -18.27 -8.48
C VAL A 57 -8.55 -19.28 -8.51
N LYS A 58 -9.81 -18.83 -8.61
CA LYS A 58 -10.98 -19.71 -8.63
C LYS A 58 -10.90 -20.71 -9.79
N SER A 59 -10.66 -20.21 -11.00
CA SER A 59 -10.52 -21.06 -12.19
C SER A 59 -9.21 -21.85 -12.24
N ALA A 60 -8.11 -21.29 -11.69
CA ALA A 60 -6.82 -21.97 -11.73
C ALA A 60 -6.73 -23.13 -10.73
N PHE A 61 -7.30 -22.96 -9.54
CA PHE A 61 -7.24 -23.93 -8.45
C PHE A 61 -8.47 -24.84 -8.38
N ASP A 62 -9.42 -24.63 -9.30
CA ASP A 62 -10.61 -25.46 -9.46
C ASP A 62 -11.42 -25.53 -8.15
N TYR A 63 -11.88 -24.35 -7.71
CA TYR A 63 -12.66 -24.21 -6.48
C TYR A 63 -14.04 -24.86 -6.64
N GLN A 64 -14.39 -25.75 -5.73
CA GLN A 64 -15.68 -26.42 -5.68
C GLN A 64 -16.36 -26.17 -4.34
N LEU A 65 -17.69 -26.16 -4.32
CA LEU A 65 -18.47 -25.99 -3.10
C LEU A 65 -18.33 -27.26 -2.25
N ASN A 66 -17.77 -27.13 -1.06
CA ASN A 66 -17.82 -28.17 -0.05
C ASN A 66 -19.19 -28.06 0.66
N GLU A 67 -20.13 -28.92 0.28
CA GLU A 67 -21.51 -28.90 0.81
C GLU A 67 -21.58 -29.08 2.33
N ARG A 68 -20.58 -29.73 2.95
CA ARG A 68 -20.54 -29.95 4.41
C ARG A 68 -20.15 -28.69 5.18
N GLU A 69 -19.22 -27.92 4.63
CA GLU A 69 -18.70 -26.69 5.27
C GLU A 69 -19.37 -25.42 4.73
N SER A 70 -20.21 -25.55 3.70
CA SER A 70 -20.84 -24.43 2.98
C SER A 70 -19.83 -23.39 2.46
N ASP A 71 -18.59 -23.81 2.21
CA ASP A 71 -17.52 -22.95 1.71
C ASP A 71 -16.89 -23.50 0.43
N PHE A 72 -16.32 -22.62 -0.39
CA PHE A 72 -15.63 -23.02 -1.61
C PHE A 72 -14.18 -23.38 -1.31
N GLU A 73 -13.82 -24.62 -1.57
CA GLU A 73 -12.47 -25.13 -1.36
C GLU A 73 -11.75 -25.43 -2.68
N PRO A 74 -10.44 -25.18 -2.76
CA PRO A 74 -9.65 -25.54 -3.93
C PRO A 74 -9.51 -27.06 -4.02
N THR A 75 -9.68 -27.64 -5.21
CA THR A 75 -9.41 -29.08 -5.44
C THR A 75 -8.03 -29.33 -6.04
N ARG A 76 -7.35 -28.28 -6.52
CA ARG A 76 -5.99 -28.34 -7.07
C ARG A 76 -5.03 -27.39 -6.35
N TYR A 77 -3.74 -27.71 -6.44
CA TYR A 77 -2.65 -26.92 -5.86
C TYR A 77 -2.77 -26.74 -4.34
N LEU A 78 -3.16 -27.82 -3.65
CA LEU A 78 -3.43 -27.83 -2.21
C LEU A 78 -2.20 -27.42 -1.39
N SER A 79 -1.00 -27.81 -1.84
CA SER A 79 0.24 -27.47 -1.13
C SER A 79 0.58 -25.98 -1.19
N LEU A 80 -0.02 -25.22 -2.12
CA LEU A 80 0.19 -23.78 -2.26
C LEU A 80 -0.72 -22.95 -1.34
N GLN A 81 -1.71 -23.58 -0.70
CA GLN A 81 -2.63 -22.92 0.21
C GLN A 81 -1.94 -22.44 1.49
N LEU A 82 -2.47 -21.35 2.05
CA LEU A 82 -1.94 -20.80 3.31
C LEU A 82 -2.07 -21.82 4.46
N SER A 83 -3.18 -22.54 4.53
CA SER A 83 -3.44 -23.58 5.53
C SER A 83 -2.36 -24.67 5.50
N SER A 84 -2.04 -25.18 4.31
CA SER A 84 -0.96 -26.17 4.10
C SER A 84 0.41 -25.63 4.49
N PHE A 85 0.66 -24.35 4.24
CA PHE A 85 1.90 -23.67 4.62
C PHE A 85 2.04 -23.47 6.15
N LEU A 86 0.92 -23.35 6.87
CA LEU A 86 0.87 -23.18 8.33
C LEU A 86 0.97 -24.51 9.10
N LYS A 87 0.26 -25.56 8.67
CA LYS A 87 0.09 -26.83 9.42
C LYS A 87 1.37 -27.65 9.62
N ASN A 88 2.36 -27.57 8.71
CA ASN A 88 3.48 -28.54 8.66
C ASN A 88 4.87 -27.98 9.03
N ASP A 89 4.92 -26.85 9.73
CA ASP A 89 6.16 -26.06 9.92
C ASP A 89 6.97 -25.86 8.62
N PHE A 90 6.25 -25.83 7.50
CA PHE A 90 6.79 -25.87 6.14
C PHE A 90 7.76 -24.71 5.86
N SER A 91 7.51 -23.57 6.50
CA SER A 91 8.41 -22.41 6.50
C SER A 91 9.82 -22.73 7.00
N SER A 92 9.95 -23.53 8.06
CA SER A 92 11.24 -23.96 8.63
C SER A 92 11.93 -24.96 7.71
N THR A 93 11.17 -25.92 7.16
CA THR A 93 11.67 -26.86 6.14
C THR A 93 12.24 -26.12 4.94
N LEU A 94 11.49 -25.13 4.42
CA LEU A 94 11.88 -24.29 3.29
C LEU A 94 13.14 -23.46 3.59
N GLU A 95 13.28 -22.95 4.81
CA GLU A 95 14.49 -22.22 5.25
C GLU A 95 15.73 -23.11 5.27
N ILE A 96 15.63 -24.27 5.93
CA ILE A 96 16.72 -25.25 6.01
C ILE A 96 17.13 -25.64 4.59
N TYR A 97 16.15 -25.85 3.72
CA TYR A 97 16.38 -26.26 2.35
C TYR A 97 17.11 -25.19 1.52
N ILE A 98 16.72 -23.92 1.60
CA ILE A 98 17.42 -22.83 0.89
C ILE A 98 18.85 -22.65 1.44
N LYS A 99 19.05 -22.80 2.75
CA LYS A 99 20.39 -22.80 3.37
C LYS A 99 21.24 -23.97 2.87
N ASN A 100 20.65 -25.15 2.71
CA ASN A 100 21.34 -26.34 2.19
C ASN A 100 21.64 -26.22 0.69
N ILE A 101 20.72 -25.68 -0.12
CA ILE A 101 21.00 -25.29 -1.52
C ILE A 101 22.16 -24.30 -1.55
N ARG A 102 22.16 -23.29 -0.68
CA ARG A 102 23.27 -22.34 -0.61
C ARG A 102 24.59 -23.06 -0.31
N ASN A 103 24.65 -23.85 0.76
CA ASN A 103 25.84 -24.65 1.13
C ASN A 103 26.37 -25.48 -0.04
N LEU A 104 25.48 -26.23 -0.68
CA LEU A 104 25.80 -27.08 -1.81
C LEU A 104 26.40 -26.29 -2.97
N ASN A 105 25.93 -25.07 -3.20
CA ASN A 105 26.41 -24.24 -4.31
C ASN A 105 27.62 -23.37 -3.90
N SER A 106 27.89 -23.20 -2.62
CA SER A 106 29.03 -22.45 -2.07
C SER A 106 30.36 -23.21 -2.08
N HIS A 107 30.30 -24.54 -2.13
CA HIS A 107 31.46 -25.43 -2.00
C HIS A 107 31.48 -26.49 -3.10
N TYR A 108 32.68 -26.82 -3.58
CA TYR A 108 32.84 -27.89 -4.58
C TYR A 108 32.55 -29.27 -3.95
N LEU A 109 33.11 -29.55 -2.77
CA LEU A 109 32.97 -30.81 -2.05
C LEU A 109 31.99 -30.68 -0.87
N HIS A 110 30.95 -31.52 -0.85
CA HIS A 110 29.73 -31.35 -0.05
C HIS A 110 28.88 -32.62 -0.04
N ILE A 111 27.99 -32.75 0.96
CA ILE A 111 26.99 -33.83 1.06
C ILE A 111 25.70 -33.44 0.32
N PHE A 112 25.25 -34.30 -0.59
CA PHE A 112 23.97 -34.13 -1.31
C PHE A 112 22.75 -34.48 -0.44
N ASP A 113 22.87 -35.39 0.53
CA ASP A 113 21.77 -35.90 1.38
C ASP A 113 20.95 -34.80 2.04
N LYS A 114 21.56 -33.65 2.36
CA LYS A 114 20.90 -32.51 3.01
C LYS A 114 19.82 -31.84 2.14
N ILE A 115 19.74 -32.17 0.85
CA ILE A 115 18.71 -31.67 -0.08
C ILE A 115 17.86 -32.80 -0.68
N ASP A 116 17.88 -34.01 -0.11
CA ASP A 116 16.97 -35.08 -0.51
C ASP A 116 15.50 -34.69 -0.27
N LEU A 117 14.64 -35.04 -1.22
CA LEU A 117 13.22 -34.74 -1.26
C LEU A 117 12.34 -35.99 -1.13
N SER A 118 12.92 -37.18 -0.98
CA SER A 118 12.19 -38.46 -0.95
C SER A 118 11.01 -38.43 0.05
N ASN A 119 11.23 -37.88 1.25
CA ASN A 119 10.23 -37.77 2.32
C ASN A 119 9.83 -36.32 2.64
N SER A 120 9.98 -35.39 1.69
CA SER A 120 9.75 -33.95 1.95
C SER A 120 8.45 -33.44 1.32
N PRO A 121 7.59 -32.71 2.05
CA PRO A 121 6.43 -32.03 1.48
C PRO A 121 6.83 -30.98 0.43
N LEU A 122 8.10 -30.55 0.43
CA LEU A 122 8.65 -29.59 -0.53
C LEU A 122 8.65 -30.13 -1.97
N LYS A 123 8.73 -31.47 -2.15
CA LYS A 123 8.65 -32.09 -3.48
C LYS A 123 7.33 -31.74 -4.18
N LEU A 124 6.21 -31.93 -3.48
CA LEU A 124 4.88 -31.63 -3.99
C LEU A 124 4.70 -30.13 -4.21
N PHE A 125 5.14 -29.31 -3.25
CA PHE A 125 5.10 -27.84 -3.36
C PHE A 125 5.84 -27.31 -4.60
N ILE A 126 7.05 -27.79 -4.86
CA ILE A 126 7.83 -27.36 -6.04
C ILE A 126 7.11 -27.76 -7.34
N LYS A 127 6.56 -28.99 -7.39
CA LYS A 127 5.83 -29.50 -8.56
C LYS A 127 4.59 -28.66 -8.85
N GLU A 128 3.74 -28.46 -7.84
CA GLU A 128 2.50 -27.67 -7.96
C GLU A 128 2.78 -26.20 -8.29
N ALA A 129 3.74 -25.58 -7.62
CA ALA A 129 4.12 -24.19 -7.89
C ALA A 129 4.64 -24.03 -9.31
N PHE A 130 5.50 -24.93 -9.80
CA PHE A 130 6.03 -24.86 -11.15
C PHE A 130 4.94 -25.11 -12.21
N GLU A 131 4.07 -26.09 -11.97
CA GLU A 131 2.94 -26.40 -12.87
C GLU A 131 2.01 -25.19 -13.04
N LEU A 132 1.57 -24.57 -11.94
CA LEU A 132 0.71 -23.38 -11.98
C LEU A 132 1.33 -22.26 -12.83
N VAL A 133 2.61 -21.98 -12.60
CA VAL A 133 3.33 -20.94 -13.34
C VAL A 133 3.45 -21.28 -14.82
N PHE A 134 3.75 -22.53 -15.12
CA PHE A 134 3.92 -23.00 -16.48
C PHE A 134 2.62 -22.87 -17.28
N ILE A 135 1.51 -23.35 -16.71
CA ILE A 135 0.18 -23.24 -17.32
C ILE A 135 -0.19 -21.76 -17.48
N HIS A 136 0.06 -20.91 -16.49
CA HIS A 136 -0.23 -19.49 -16.58
C HIS A 136 0.55 -18.79 -17.70
N VAL A 137 1.85 -19.08 -17.84
CA VAL A 137 2.68 -18.50 -18.90
C VAL A 137 2.26 -19.01 -20.28
N PHE A 138 1.98 -20.30 -20.40
CA PHE A 138 1.47 -20.90 -21.65
C PHE A 138 0.12 -20.29 -22.06
N MET A 139 -0.80 -20.17 -21.11
CA MET A 139 -2.11 -19.56 -21.30
C MET A 139 -2.01 -18.13 -21.81
N LYS A 140 -1.16 -17.30 -21.19
CA LYS A 140 -0.93 -15.90 -21.63
C LYS A 140 -0.25 -15.80 -23.00
N GLU A 141 0.64 -16.72 -23.34
CA GLU A 141 1.28 -16.71 -24.68
C GLU A 141 0.33 -17.16 -25.78
N LYS A 142 -0.55 -18.10 -25.48
CA LYS A 142 -1.49 -18.67 -26.45
C LYS A 142 -2.86 -17.99 -26.45
N ASN A 143 -3.05 -16.97 -25.61
CA ASN A 143 -4.33 -16.27 -25.41
C ASN A 143 -5.49 -17.24 -25.13
N LEU A 144 -5.28 -18.17 -24.19
CA LEU A 144 -6.28 -19.17 -23.75
C LEU A 144 -6.88 -18.78 -22.39
N ASN A 145 -7.86 -19.54 -21.91
CA ASN A 145 -8.26 -19.56 -20.49
C ASN A 145 -7.60 -20.75 -19.76
N TYR A 146 -7.70 -20.80 -18.43
CA TYR A 146 -7.04 -21.84 -17.62
C TYR A 146 -7.51 -23.26 -17.96
N GLU A 147 -8.82 -23.47 -18.10
CA GLU A 147 -9.38 -24.78 -18.45
C GLU A 147 -8.85 -25.30 -19.78
N LYS A 148 -8.89 -24.47 -20.85
CA LYS A 148 -8.40 -24.88 -22.18
C LYS A 148 -6.89 -25.09 -22.17
N ALA A 149 -6.15 -24.30 -21.39
CA ALA A 149 -4.71 -24.45 -21.24
C ALA A 149 -4.33 -25.77 -20.53
N ALA A 150 -5.08 -26.16 -19.50
CA ALA A 150 -4.82 -27.36 -18.72
C ALA A 150 -5.29 -28.67 -19.39
N LYS A 151 -6.34 -28.63 -20.22
CA LYS A 151 -6.92 -29.81 -20.88
C LYS A 151 -5.98 -30.50 -21.89
N ASN A 152 -5.13 -29.76 -22.60
CA ASN A 152 -4.27 -30.35 -23.65
C ASN A 152 -2.85 -30.70 -23.15
N LYS A 153 -2.77 -31.80 -22.38
CA LYS A 153 -1.51 -32.28 -21.76
C LYS A 153 -0.39 -32.54 -22.78
N LYS A 154 -0.68 -33.10 -23.95
CA LYS A 154 0.32 -33.36 -25.00
C LYS A 154 0.97 -32.06 -25.50
N ARG A 155 0.16 -31.02 -25.74
CA ARG A 155 0.64 -29.70 -26.16
C ARG A 155 1.47 -29.01 -25.07
N LEU A 156 1.15 -29.23 -23.79
CA LEU A 156 1.95 -28.75 -22.66
C LEU A 156 3.32 -29.43 -22.61
N VAL A 157 3.39 -30.75 -22.80
CA VAL A 157 4.66 -31.50 -22.87
C VAL A 157 5.53 -31.00 -24.03
N THR A 158 4.97 -30.83 -25.23
CA THR A 158 5.70 -30.27 -26.37
C THR A 158 6.22 -28.86 -26.09
N TYR A 159 5.39 -28.01 -25.49
CA TYR A 159 5.79 -26.66 -25.13
C TYR A 159 6.89 -26.66 -24.06
N LEU A 160 6.82 -27.54 -23.06
CA LEU A 160 7.81 -27.69 -22.00
C LEU A 160 9.15 -28.14 -22.60
N CYS A 161 9.11 -29.15 -23.46
CA CYS A 161 10.26 -29.64 -24.19
C CYS A 161 10.94 -28.52 -25.00
N ASN A 162 10.16 -27.72 -25.75
CA ASN A 162 10.70 -26.60 -26.54
C ASN A 162 11.38 -25.52 -25.70
N GLN A 163 10.92 -25.29 -24.46
CA GLN A 163 11.55 -24.31 -23.57
C GLN A 163 12.85 -24.83 -22.96
N PHE A 164 12.91 -26.11 -22.59
CA PHE A 164 14.04 -26.67 -21.82
C PHE A 164 15.07 -27.44 -22.66
N TYR A 165 14.65 -28.01 -23.78
CA TYR A 165 15.42 -28.87 -24.69
C TYR A 165 15.20 -28.48 -26.17
N PRO A 166 15.60 -27.28 -26.63
CA PRO A 166 15.37 -26.82 -28.01
C PRO A 166 16.16 -27.63 -29.06
N ASP A 167 15.61 -27.76 -30.28
CA ASP A 167 16.11 -28.60 -31.40
C ASP A 167 17.59 -28.35 -31.78
N ASN A 168 18.15 -27.17 -31.48
CA ASN A 168 19.49 -26.79 -31.93
C ASN A 168 20.62 -27.12 -30.94
N GLU A 169 20.30 -27.64 -29.74
CA GLU A 169 21.27 -27.74 -28.62
C GLU A 169 21.37 -29.11 -27.93
N TYR A 170 20.46 -30.05 -28.21
CA TYR A 170 20.39 -31.35 -27.50
C TYR A 170 20.38 -32.54 -28.48
N LEU A 171 20.81 -33.70 -27.99
CA LEU A 171 20.73 -34.97 -28.73
C LEU A 171 19.25 -35.32 -29.01
N ASP A 172 18.95 -35.72 -30.25
CA ASP A 172 17.59 -36.06 -30.71
C ASP A 172 16.92 -37.13 -29.83
N GLU A 173 17.71 -38.04 -29.27
CA GLU A 173 17.25 -39.11 -28.36
C GLU A 173 16.64 -38.57 -27.05
N VAL A 174 17.28 -37.59 -26.41
CA VAL A 174 16.80 -37.01 -25.14
C VAL A 174 15.47 -36.29 -25.35
N ARG A 175 15.35 -35.62 -26.50
CA ARG A 175 14.16 -34.86 -26.87
C ARG A 175 13.00 -35.79 -27.23
N SER A 176 13.29 -36.85 -28.00
CA SER A 176 12.31 -37.88 -28.36
C SER A 176 11.77 -38.61 -27.12
N PHE A 177 12.66 -38.99 -26.19
CA PHE A 177 12.26 -39.55 -24.90
C PHE A 177 11.41 -38.57 -24.09
N PHE A 178 11.79 -37.29 -24.00
CA PHE A 178 11.00 -36.32 -23.24
C PHE A 178 9.58 -36.13 -23.80
N LEU A 179 9.44 -36.15 -25.13
CA LEU A 179 8.15 -36.00 -25.82
C LEU A 179 7.24 -37.23 -25.67
N SER A 180 7.78 -38.41 -25.34
CA SER A 180 6.98 -39.62 -25.05
C SER A 180 6.40 -39.65 -23.63
N LEU A 181 6.88 -38.78 -22.73
CA LEU A 181 6.43 -38.75 -21.34
C LEU A 181 5.01 -38.17 -21.19
N SER A 182 4.29 -38.66 -20.17
CA SER A 182 3.07 -38.00 -19.69
C SER A 182 3.40 -36.64 -19.07
N TRP A 183 2.40 -35.76 -18.94
CA TRP A 183 2.59 -34.42 -18.35
C TRP A 183 3.25 -34.47 -16.96
N ASP A 184 2.75 -35.33 -16.07
CA ASP A 184 3.30 -35.50 -14.73
C ASP A 184 4.73 -36.02 -14.74
N LYS A 185 5.02 -37.05 -15.56
CA LYS A 185 6.38 -37.61 -15.69
C LYS A 185 7.35 -36.60 -16.32
N ALA A 186 6.89 -35.77 -17.25
CA ALA A 186 7.69 -34.72 -17.87
C ALA A 186 8.07 -33.63 -16.87
N LEU A 187 7.12 -33.22 -16.00
CA LEU A 187 7.38 -32.29 -14.91
C LEU A 187 8.39 -32.88 -13.90
N GLU A 188 8.18 -34.12 -13.47
CA GLU A 188 9.07 -34.79 -12.51
C GLU A 188 10.46 -34.98 -13.09
N TYR A 189 10.56 -35.40 -14.36
CA TYR A 189 11.84 -35.51 -15.05
C TYR A 189 12.55 -34.16 -15.14
N LEU A 190 11.85 -33.06 -15.40
CA LEU A 190 12.48 -31.74 -15.46
C LEU A 190 12.95 -31.27 -14.07
N LEU A 191 12.11 -31.45 -13.05
CA LEU A 191 12.30 -30.85 -11.73
C LEU A 191 13.20 -31.68 -10.82
N PHE A 192 13.26 -33.00 -10.97
CA PHE A 192 13.95 -33.88 -10.04
C PHE A 192 14.97 -34.83 -10.72
N ILE A 193 15.87 -35.34 -9.90
CA ILE A 193 16.88 -36.34 -10.23
C ILE A 193 16.64 -37.53 -9.29
N SER A 194 16.16 -38.64 -9.83
CA SER A 194 16.07 -39.90 -9.10
C SER A 194 17.40 -40.64 -9.20
N ILE A 195 17.87 -41.14 -8.07
CA ILE A 195 19.09 -41.93 -7.92
C ILE A 195 18.68 -43.25 -7.25
N ASP A 196 18.76 -44.34 -8.00
CA ASP A 196 18.21 -45.64 -7.58
C ASP A 196 19.18 -46.42 -6.66
N GLU A 197 20.48 -46.15 -6.77
CA GLU A 197 21.58 -46.72 -5.97
C GLU A 197 22.64 -45.66 -5.67
N ASN A 198 23.45 -45.87 -4.62
CA ASN A 198 24.51 -44.93 -4.26
C ASN A 198 25.44 -44.67 -5.46
N TYR A 199 25.57 -43.41 -5.86
CA TYR A 199 26.33 -43.02 -7.04
C TYR A 199 27.64 -42.34 -6.64
N GLU A 200 28.75 -42.94 -7.08
CA GLU A 200 30.08 -42.35 -6.94
C GLU A 200 30.33 -41.28 -8.01
N TRP A 201 30.47 -40.03 -7.58
CA TRP A 201 30.82 -38.93 -8.46
C TRP A 201 32.33 -38.85 -8.67
N LYS A 202 32.76 -39.24 -9.87
CA LYS A 202 34.13 -39.13 -10.38
C LYS A 202 34.21 -38.00 -11.40
N ASP A 203 35.18 -37.10 -11.28
CA ASP A 203 35.33 -35.95 -12.17
C ASP A 203 36.41 -36.19 -13.22
N ASN A 204 36.10 -37.02 -14.21
CA ASN A 204 37.02 -37.44 -15.28
C ASN A 204 38.39 -37.96 -14.76
N THR A 205 38.46 -38.39 -13.50
CA THR A 205 39.60 -39.03 -12.83
C THR A 205 39.08 -40.30 -12.14
N ASP A 206 39.98 -41.23 -11.80
CA ASP A 206 39.59 -42.43 -11.03
C ASP A 206 39.29 -42.15 -9.55
N TYR A 207 39.56 -40.92 -9.10
CA TYR A 207 39.31 -40.48 -7.73
C TYR A 207 37.82 -40.15 -7.51
N THR A 208 37.19 -40.86 -6.57
CA THR A 208 35.83 -40.58 -6.12
C THR A 208 35.82 -39.32 -5.26
N LEU A 209 35.17 -38.26 -5.76
CA LEU A 209 35.09 -36.96 -5.07
C LEU A 209 34.00 -36.94 -3.99
N LEU A 210 32.88 -37.61 -4.26
CA LEU A 210 31.73 -37.67 -3.36
C LEU A 210 30.81 -38.83 -3.75
N THR A 211 30.15 -39.39 -2.75
CA THR A 211 29.10 -40.40 -2.93
C THR A 211 27.74 -39.75 -2.71
N ILE A 212 26.86 -39.84 -3.71
CA ILE A 212 25.49 -39.37 -3.63
C ILE A 212 24.61 -40.57 -3.27
N LYS A 213 23.89 -40.50 -2.15
CA LYS A 213 23.06 -41.62 -1.72
C LYS A 213 21.85 -41.83 -2.63
N LYS A 214 21.26 -43.02 -2.55
CA LYS A 214 19.93 -43.30 -3.10
C LYS A 214 18.90 -42.29 -2.59
N GLY A 215 18.12 -41.69 -3.49
CA GLY A 215 17.14 -40.67 -3.13
C GLY A 215 16.61 -39.86 -4.31
N ILE A 216 15.83 -38.82 -4.02
CA ILE A 216 15.23 -37.91 -5.00
C ILE A 216 15.73 -36.49 -4.74
N TYR A 217 16.51 -35.96 -5.66
CA TYR A 217 17.16 -34.66 -5.50
C TYR A 217 16.56 -33.61 -6.44
N PRO A 218 16.59 -32.32 -6.09
CA PRO A 218 16.17 -31.24 -6.99
C PRO A 218 17.15 -31.12 -8.14
N SER A 219 16.62 -30.93 -9.35
CA SER A 219 17.41 -30.49 -10.49
C SER A 219 17.93 -29.06 -10.29
N PHE A 220 18.88 -28.66 -11.13
CA PHE A 220 19.28 -27.24 -11.22
C PHE A 220 18.09 -26.29 -11.45
N TRP A 221 17.14 -26.67 -12.31
CA TRP A 221 15.99 -25.82 -12.61
C TRP A 221 15.08 -25.67 -11.40
N SER A 222 14.89 -26.74 -10.63
CA SER A 222 14.15 -26.73 -9.37
C SER A 222 14.82 -25.83 -8.33
N MET A 223 16.14 -25.98 -8.12
CA MET A 223 16.89 -25.12 -7.20
C MET A 223 16.83 -23.64 -7.61
N LEU A 224 16.99 -23.35 -8.90
CA LEU A 224 16.89 -21.97 -9.43
C LEU A 224 15.49 -21.38 -9.23
N PHE A 225 14.45 -22.16 -9.51
CA PHE A 225 13.06 -21.75 -9.33
C PHE A 225 12.76 -21.40 -7.88
N LEU A 226 13.17 -22.26 -6.94
CA LEU A 226 12.99 -22.04 -5.51
C LEU A 226 13.73 -20.79 -5.03
N VAL A 227 15.00 -20.62 -5.40
CA VAL A 227 15.80 -19.43 -5.03
C VAL A 227 15.15 -18.15 -5.58
N CYS A 228 14.58 -18.18 -6.79
CA CYS A 228 13.92 -17.02 -7.39
C CYS A 228 12.62 -16.58 -6.69
N MET A 229 11.93 -17.47 -5.96
CA MET A 229 10.78 -17.09 -5.12
C MET A 229 11.19 -16.15 -3.99
N PHE A 230 12.43 -16.26 -3.51
CA PHE A 230 12.96 -15.48 -2.38
C PHE A 230 13.76 -14.23 -2.81
N LEU A 231 13.73 -13.92 -4.10
CA LEU A 231 14.43 -12.79 -4.68
C LEU A 231 13.43 -11.73 -5.13
N TYR A 232 13.82 -10.46 -5.00
CA TYR A 232 13.03 -9.41 -5.61
C TYR A 232 13.12 -9.51 -7.13
N LYS A 233 12.05 -9.10 -7.82
CA LYS A 233 11.94 -9.24 -9.28
C LYS A 233 13.12 -8.64 -10.06
N HIS A 234 13.73 -7.56 -9.59
CA HIS A 234 14.90 -6.95 -10.24
C HIS A 234 16.16 -7.79 -10.04
N GLU A 235 16.34 -8.41 -8.87
CA GLU A 235 17.43 -9.34 -8.53
C GLU A 235 17.30 -10.60 -9.41
N ALA A 236 16.13 -11.25 -9.40
CA ALA A 236 15.87 -12.44 -10.20
C ALA A 236 16.09 -12.21 -11.71
N ASN A 237 15.64 -11.07 -12.25
CA ASN A 237 15.85 -10.72 -13.67
C ASN A 237 17.31 -10.46 -14.05
N LEU A 238 18.15 -10.09 -13.08
CA LEU A 238 19.58 -9.94 -13.30
C LEU A 238 20.25 -11.32 -13.36
N ILE A 239 19.85 -12.22 -12.47
CA ILE A 239 20.38 -13.57 -12.27
C ILE A 239 20.17 -14.46 -13.48
N ILE A 240 18.90 -14.60 -13.86
CA ILE A 240 18.46 -15.49 -14.93
C ILE A 240 19.18 -15.12 -16.24
N SER A 241 19.50 -13.85 -16.44
CA SER A 241 20.22 -13.38 -17.64
C SER A 241 21.65 -13.89 -17.80
N LYS A 242 22.25 -14.49 -16.75
CA LYS A 242 23.62 -15.01 -16.73
C LYS A 242 23.71 -16.52 -16.93
N ILE A 243 22.58 -17.21 -16.91
CA ILE A 243 22.50 -18.65 -17.15
C ILE A 243 22.34 -18.88 -18.66
N GLN A 244 23.02 -19.91 -19.19
CA GLN A 244 22.93 -20.26 -20.61
C GLN A 244 21.49 -20.69 -20.95
N GLY A 245 21.00 -20.31 -22.14
CA GLY A 245 19.61 -20.53 -22.55
C GLY A 245 18.60 -19.58 -21.88
N LEU A 246 19.08 -18.55 -21.19
CA LEU A 246 18.26 -17.53 -20.52
C LEU A 246 18.81 -16.11 -20.72
N LYS A 247 19.59 -15.81 -21.78
CA LYS A 247 20.23 -14.48 -22.02
C LYS A 247 19.25 -13.42 -22.55
N ARG A 248 19.54 -12.12 -22.29
CA ARG A 248 18.59 -10.99 -22.59
C ARG A 248 18.39 -10.75 -24.08
N THR A 249 19.38 -11.12 -24.87
CA THR A 249 19.43 -10.91 -26.32
C THR A 249 18.62 -11.95 -27.09
N GLU A 250 18.26 -13.07 -26.46
CA GLU A 250 17.57 -14.19 -27.10
C GLU A 250 16.06 -14.06 -26.87
N LYS A 251 15.35 -13.48 -27.84
CA LYS A 251 13.90 -13.26 -27.76
C LYS A 251 13.10 -14.54 -27.49
N ASN A 252 13.57 -15.67 -28.02
CA ASN A 252 12.89 -16.97 -27.93
C ASN A 252 12.81 -17.52 -26.49
N PHE A 253 13.64 -17.01 -25.56
CA PHE A 253 13.67 -17.48 -24.15
C PHE A 253 12.98 -16.53 -23.17
N GLN A 254 12.30 -15.47 -23.65
CA GLN A 254 11.47 -14.60 -22.80
C GLN A 254 10.40 -15.38 -22.00
N PRO A 255 9.72 -16.39 -22.54
CA PRO A 255 8.70 -17.14 -21.81
C PRO A 255 9.32 -17.98 -20.70
N LYS A 256 10.42 -18.69 -21.00
CA LYS A 256 11.23 -19.44 -20.02
C LYS A 256 11.65 -18.58 -18.82
N ARG A 257 12.03 -17.32 -19.05
CA ARG A 257 12.41 -16.37 -17.98
C ARG A 257 11.24 -15.94 -17.11
N LYS A 258 10.05 -15.81 -17.70
CA LYS A 258 8.83 -15.51 -16.95
C LYS A 258 8.50 -16.62 -15.97
N LEU A 259 8.81 -17.89 -16.30
CA LEU A 259 8.64 -19.02 -15.37
C LEU A 259 9.38 -18.77 -14.05
N PHE A 260 10.68 -18.47 -14.12
CA PHE A 260 11.51 -18.27 -12.93
C PHE A 260 11.23 -16.95 -12.19
N THR A 261 10.77 -15.90 -12.88
CA THR A 261 10.49 -14.59 -12.26
C THR A 261 9.02 -14.36 -11.90
N PHE A 262 8.16 -15.38 -12.08
CA PHE A 262 6.74 -15.26 -11.84
C PHE A 262 6.46 -14.95 -10.36
N PHE A 263 7.00 -15.79 -9.48
CA PHE A 263 6.88 -15.65 -8.03
C PHE A 263 7.91 -14.71 -7.40
N SER A 264 8.80 -14.09 -8.17
CA SER A 264 9.70 -13.08 -7.61
C SER A 264 8.91 -11.82 -7.26
N LYS A 265 8.80 -11.54 -5.95
CA LYS A 265 8.03 -10.39 -5.44
C LYS A 265 8.60 -9.07 -5.96
N LYS A 266 7.73 -8.14 -6.34
CA LYS A 266 8.13 -6.73 -6.49
C LYS A 266 8.27 -6.13 -5.09
N MET A 267 9.42 -5.56 -4.79
CA MET A 267 9.66 -4.90 -3.52
C MET A 267 8.54 -3.89 -3.22
N SER A 268 7.85 -4.07 -2.09
CA SER A 268 6.66 -3.30 -1.70
C SER A 268 6.92 -2.50 -0.42
N SER A 269 6.01 -1.59 -0.06
CA SER A 269 6.08 -0.86 1.22
C SER A 269 5.84 -1.76 2.44
N GLN A 270 5.23 -2.93 2.26
CA GLN A 270 5.02 -3.90 3.35
C GLN A 270 6.28 -4.72 3.69
N ASP A 271 7.29 -4.71 2.82
CA ASP A 271 8.60 -5.33 3.07
C ASP A 271 9.55 -4.43 3.88
N LEU A 272 8.99 -3.37 4.49
CA LEU A 272 9.73 -2.34 5.21
C LEU A 272 9.90 -2.70 6.67
N ASP A 273 11.08 -2.38 7.18
CA ASP A 273 11.36 -2.35 8.61
C ASP A 273 10.49 -1.27 9.29
N SER A 274 10.13 -1.47 10.57
CA SER A 274 9.31 -0.52 11.33
C SER A 274 9.92 0.88 11.37
N GLU A 275 11.25 0.97 11.26
CA GLU A 275 11.99 2.22 11.20
C GLU A 275 11.62 3.12 10.00
N SER A 276 11.16 2.57 8.86
CA SER A 276 10.81 3.34 7.66
C SER A 276 9.33 3.78 7.64
N GLN A 277 8.55 3.44 8.67
CA GLN A 277 7.12 3.80 8.74
C GLN A 277 6.87 5.32 8.65
N HIS A 278 7.80 6.15 9.13
CA HIS A 278 7.68 7.61 9.02
C HIS A 278 7.62 8.08 7.56
N LEU A 279 8.38 7.48 6.64
CA LEU A 279 8.32 7.83 5.22
C LEU A 279 7.05 7.35 4.54
N VAL A 280 6.50 6.20 4.96
CA VAL A 280 5.19 5.74 4.48
C VAL A 280 4.12 6.74 4.91
N LYS A 281 4.15 7.17 6.18
CA LYS A 281 3.23 8.19 6.70
C LYS A 281 3.37 9.52 5.96
N PHE A 282 4.60 9.96 5.66
CA PHE A 282 4.86 11.15 4.84
C PHE A 282 4.29 11.00 3.43
N GLU A 283 4.61 9.92 2.72
CA GLU A 283 4.13 9.68 1.35
C GLU A 283 2.60 9.62 1.31
N ASP A 284 1.97 8.88 2.23
CA ASP A 284 0.52 8.77 2.35
C ASP A 284 -0.15 10.14 2.52
N ILE A 285 0.41 11.00 3.38
CA ILE A 285 -0.14 12.35 3.61
C ILE A 285 0.05 13.22 2.37
N ILE A 286 1.25 13.23 1.77
CA ILE A 286 1.52 14.05 0.58
C ILE A 286 0.65 13.61 -0.61
N GLN A 287 0.43 12.31 -0.79
CA GLN A 287 -0.49 11.79 -1.81
C GLN A 287 -1.95 12.17 -1.52
N TYR A 288 -2.37 12.13 -0.25
CA TYR A 288 -3.69 12.59 0.17
C TYR A 288 -3.92 14.09 -0.09
N LEU A 289 -2.92 14.92 0.25
CA LEU A 289 -2.93 16.37 -0.01
C LEU A 289 -2.83 16.71 -1.50
N GLY A 290 -2.33 15.78 -2.32
CA GLY A 290 -2.30 15.92 -3.78
C GLY A 290 -3.68 15.90 -4.44
N LYS A 291 -4.70 15.47 -3.68
CA LYS A 291 -6.10 15.38 -4.12
C LYS A 291 -6.95 16.48 -3.50
N TYR A 292 -7.93 16.95 -4.25
CA TYR A 292 -8.81 18.02 -3.79
C TYR A 292 -9.72 17.54 -2.62
N PRO A 293 -10.10 18.43 -1.68
CA PRO A 293 -10.97 18.10 -0.53
C PRO A 293 -12.31 17.43 -0.90
N THR A 294 -12.82 16.54 -0.04
CA THR A 294 -14.07 15.79 -0.27
C THR A 294 -15.30 16.69 -0.49
N CYS A 295 -15.32 17.90 0.08
CA CYS A 295 -16.41 18.87 -0.11
C CYS A 295 -16.62 19.27 -1.57
N TRP A 296 -15.59 19.16 -2.44
CA TRP A 296 -15.72 19.41 -3.88
C TRP A 296 -16.45 18.28 -4.64
N ASN A 297 -16.53 17.05 -4.09
CA ASN A 297 -17.03 15.90 -4.85
C ASN A 297 -18.45 16.12 -5.38
N ALA A 298 -19.35 16.66 -4.55
CA ALA A 298 -20.73 16.94 -4.92
C ALA A 298 -20.84 18.01 -6.02
N PHE A 299 -19.95 19.01 -6.02
CA PHE A 299 -19.99 20.14 -6.96
C PHE A 299 -19.35 19.81 -8.31
N ILE A 300 -18.34 18.92 -8.34
CA ILE A 300 -17.73 18.50 -9.61
C ILE A 300 -18.61 17.47 -10.34
N GLN A 301 -19.33 16.62 -9.58
CA GLN A 301 -20.15 15.52 -10.12
C GLN A 301 -21.63 15.86 -10.28
N GLY A 302 -22.13 16.92 -9.63
CA GLY A 302 -23.54 17.32 -9.67
C GLY A 302 -23.93 18.11 -10.92
N PRO A 303 -25.24 18.15 -11.27
CA PRO A 303 -25.74 18.98 -12.35
C PRO A 303 -25.52 20.47 -12.07
N GLU A 304 -25.21 21.21 -13.14
CA GLU A 304 -24.65 22.57 -13.27
C GLU A 304 -25.21 23.67 -12.35
N GLN A 305 -24.96 23.62 -11.04
CA GLN A 305 -25.41 24.73 -10.19
C GLN A 305 -24.50 25.96 -10.24
N ASP A 306 -23.21 25.85 -10.62
CA ASP A 306 -22.36 27.03 -10.86
C ASP A 306 -21.13 26.72 -11.74
N LYS A 307 -21.17 27.19 -12.99
CA LYS A 307 -20.10 26.97 -13.99
C LYS A 307 -18.78 27.64 -13.54
N GLU A 308 -18.80 28.89 -13.08
CA GLU A 308 -17.57 29.68 -12.87
C GLU A 308 -16.64 29.15 -11.75
N PHE A 309 -17.20 28.80 -10.58
CA PHE A 309 -16.44 28.29 -9.42
C PHE A 309 -15.80 26.92 -9.69
N THR A 310 -16.49 26.07 -10.45
CA THR A 310 -16.06 24.70 -10.76
C THR A 310 -15.08 24.68 -11.95
N ILE A 311 -15.14 25.68 -12.83
CA ILE A 311 -14.26 25.80 -14.02
C ILE A 311 -12.79 25.92 -13.62
N GLN A 312 -12.44 26.74 -12.62
CA GLN A 312 -11.03 26.92 -12.24
C GLN A 312 -10.39 25.62 -11.75
N LEU A 313 -11.12 24.86 -10.91
CA LEU A 313 -10.67 23.56 -10.44
C LEU A 313 -10.58 22.54 -11.59
N LYS A 314 -11.62 22.46 -12.44
CA LYS A 314 -11.64 21.55 -13.60
C LYS A 314 -10.49 21.84 -14.57
N LYS A 315 -10.23 23.13 -14.86
CA LYS A 315 -9.08 23.59 -15.64
C LYS A 315 -7.75 23.17 -15.01
N GLY A 316 -7.62 23.35 -13.69
CA GLY A 316 -6.45 22.91 -12.93
C GLY A 316 -6.20 21.40 -13.04
N ILE A 317 -7.24 20.59 -12.86
CA ILE A 317 -7.19 19.12 -12.98
C ILE A 317 -6.76 18.70 -14.39
N LEU A 318 -7.38 19.26 -15.44
CA LEU A 318 -7.05 18.96 -16.83
C LEU A 318 -5.59 19.31 -17.16
N LEU A 319 -5.14 20.49 -16.75
CA LEU A 319 -3.76 20.93 -16.96
C LEU A 319 -2.75 20.03 -16.21
N GLU A 320 -3.12 19.53 -15.03
CA GLU A 320 -2.30 18.58 -14.29
C GLU A 320 -2.24 17.20 -14.97
N GLU A 321 -3.35 16.69 -15.51
CA GLU A 321 -3.37 15.44 -16.30
C GLU A 321 -2.60 15.60 -17.61
N PHE A 322 -2.68 16.76 -18.28
CA PHE A 322 -1.86 17.04 -19.46
C PHE A 322 -0.36 17.04 -19.13
N LYS A 323 0.05 17.71 -18.05
CA LYS A 323 1.45 17.65 -17.57
C LYS A 323 1.88 16.23 -17.21
N ARG A 324 0.97 15.39 -16.73
CA ARG A 324 1.26 13.98 -16.40
C ARG A 324 1.51 13.14 -17.65
N GLN A 325 0.69 13.32 -18.69
CA GLN A 325 0.80 12.56 -19.95
C GLN A 325 1.85 13.15 -20.90
N PHE A 326 2.14 14.44 -20.78
CA PHE A 326 3.09 15.20 -21.60
C PHE A 326 4.06 16.03 -20.71
N PRO A 327 4.96 15.38 -19.95
CA PRO A 327 5.74 16.02 -18.88
C PRO A 327 6.83 16.98 -19.34
N THR A 328 7.25 16.91 -20.60
CA THR A 328 8.34 17.73 -21.13
C THR A 328 7.82 18.49 -22.35
N PRO A 329 7.59 19.81 -22.24
CA PRO A 329 7.20 20.62 -23.40
C PRO A 329 8.22 20.46 -24.53
N TYR A 330 7.75 20.44 -25.77
CA TYR A 330 8.62 20.30 -26.93
C TYR A 330 9.66 21.46 -26.99
N LYS A 331 10.92 21.12 -27.26
CA LYS A 331 12.03 22.09 -27.26
C LYS A 331 11.73 23.25 -28.24
N GLY A 332 11.77 24.48 -27.73
CA GLY A 332 11.45 25.70 -28.50
C GLY A 332 10.02 26.22 -28.33
N PHE A 333 9.21 25.63 -27.43
CA PHE A 333 7.88 26.13 -27.07
C PHE A 333 7.84 26.61 -25.62
N LYS A 334 7.11 27.70 -25.37
CA LYS A 334 6.70 28.07 -24.01
C LYS A 334 5.72 27.01 -23.50
N ALA A 335 5.86 26.61 -22.22
CA ALA A 335 5.04 25.55 -21.63
C ALA A 335 3.54 25.86 -21.71
N THR A 336 3.16 27.12 -21.53
CA THR A 336 1.77 27.60 -21.65
C THR A 336 1.20 27.32 -23.04
N SER A 337 1.90 27.73 -24.09
CA SER A 337 1.50 27.51 -25.48
C SER A 337 1.43 26.02 -25.85
N PHE A 338 2.33 25.20 -25.30
CA PHE A 338 2.29 23.75 -25.49
C PHE A 338 1.00 23.13 -24.93
N TYR A 339 0.66 23.42 -23.67
CA TYR A 339 -0.54 22.83 -23.05
C TYR A 339 -1.85 23.41 -23.61
N GLN A 340 -1.83 24.63 -24.14
CA GLN A 340 -2.96 25.18 -24.91
C GLN A 340 -3.24 24.34 -26.16
N TYR A 341 -2.20 23.96 -26.93
CA TYR A 341 -2.38 23.09 -28.09
C TYR A 341 -2.86 21.69 -27.71
N VAL A 342 -2.34 21.13 -26.61
CA VAL A 342 -2.79 19.82 -26.10
C VAL A 342 -4.28 19.87 -25.75
N ALA A 343 -4.73 20.95 -25.09
CA ALA A 343 -6.14 21.16 -24.79
C ALA A 343 -6.99 21.22 -26.07
N GLN A 344 -6.56 22.02 -27.06
CA GLN A 344 -7.26 22.12 -28.36
C GLN A 344 -7.37 20.80 -29.12
N SER A 345 -6.37 19.92 -28.98
CA SER A 345 -6.32 18.66 -29.72
C SER A 345 -7.10 17.52 -29.05
N LEU A 346 -7.35 17.62 -27.73
CA LEU A 346 -7.89 16.53 -26.92
C LEU A 346 -9.24 16.84 -26.26
N LEU A 347 -9.62 18.11 -26.14
CA LEU A 347 -10.89 18.55 -25.54
C LEU A 347 -11.88 18.96 -26.64
N SER A 348 -13.17 18.87 -26.33
CA SER A 348 -14.28 19.29 -27.20
C SER A 348 -15.41 19.93 -26.39
N GLY A 349 -16.22 20.79 -27.03
CA GLY A 349 -17.38 21.44 -26.41
C GLY A 349 -17.01 22.31 -25.19
N GLU A 350 -17.86 22.29 -24.16
CA GLU A 350 -17.72 23.13 -22.95
C GLU A 350 -16.37 22.97 -22.20
N GLN A 351 -15.68 21.85 -22.39
CA GLN A 351 -14.37 21.61 -21.76
C GLN A 351 -13.27 22.52 -22.34
N LEU A 352 -13.42 22.91 -23.61
CA LEU A 352 -12.49 23.82 -24.29
C LEU A 352 -12.62 25.25 -23.74
N ASP A 353 -13.86 25.65 -23.39
CA ASP A 353 -14.20 26.97 -22.89
C ASP A 353 -13.47 27.31 -21.59
N TYR A 354 -13.12 26.29 -20.79
CA TYR A 354 -12.34 26.44 -19.56
C TYR A 354 -11.00 27.13 -19.79
N PHE A 355 -10.41 27.00 -20.98
CA PHE A 355 -9.10 27.53 -21.29
C PHE A 355 -9.11 28.94 -21.88
N GLN A 356 -10.28 29.49 -22.30
CA GLN A 356 -10.43 30.83 -22.90
C GLN A 356 -9.36 31.15 -23.96
N ILE A 357 -9.13 30.25 -24.93
CA ILE A 357 -8.05 30.37 -25.90
C ILE A 357 -8.61 30.85 -27.25
N PRO A 358 -8.14 31.98 -27.82
CA PRO A 358 -8.42 32.32 -29.22
C PRO A 358 -7.78 31.25 -30.12
N ILE A 359 -8.55 30.71 -31.07
CA ILE A 359 -8.07 29.76 -32.07
C ILE A 359 -6.95 30.45 -32.87
N LYS A 360 -5.68 30.05 -32.67
CA LYS A 360 -4.56 30.47 -33.54
C LYS A 360 -4.07 29.29 -34.35
N ASP A 361 -4.32 29.40 -35.65
CA ASP A 361 -4.31 28.33 -36.63
C ASP A 361 -2.93 27.92 -37.19
N LYS A 362 -1.82 28.14 -36.45
CA LYS A 362 -0.48 27.93 -37.04
C LYS A 362 0.50 27.22 -36.11
N LEU A 363 0.34 25.91 -35.96
CA LEU A 363 1.36 25.01 -35.37
C LEU A 363 1.62 23.73 -36.19
N ASN A 364 1.80 23.88 -37.51
CA ASN A 364 2.17 22.78 -38.42
C ASN A 364 3.69 22.53 -38.53
N LYS A 365 4.43 22.48 -37.40
CA LYS A 365 5.81 21.96 -37.44
C LYS A 365 5.78 20.43 -37.47
N LYS A 366 6.16 19.80 -38.60
CA LYS A 366 6.20 18.32 -38.78
C LYS A 366 6.93 17.60 -37.62
N SER A 367 7.99 18.20 -37.08
CA SER A 367 8.75 17.64 -35.96
C SER A 367 8.00 17.67 -34.63
N PHE A 368 7.16 18.69 -34.42
CA PHE A 368 6.28 18.80 -33.26
C PHE A 368 5.10 17.81 -33.36
N LEU A 369 4.44 17.73 -34.53
CA LEU A 369 3.39 16.72 -34.76
C LEU A 369 3.92 15.30 -34.59
N PHE A 370 5.15 15.03 -35.03
CA PHE A 370 5.80 13.74 -34.77
C PHE A 370 5.98 13.49 -33.26
N TYR A 371 6.39 14.50 -32.49
CA TYR A 371 6.52 14.39 -31.04
C TYR A 371 5.17 14.17 -30.35
N PHE A 372 4.13 14.91 -30.74
CA PHE A 372 2.81 14.84 -30.12
C PHE A 372 2.05 13.56 -30.50
N ASN A 373 2.13 13.12 -31.75
CA ASN A 373 1.37 11.96 -32.25
C ASN A 373 2.05 10.60 -31.97
N ASN A 374 3.26 10.58 -31.41
CA ASN A 374 3.97 9.32 -31.11
C ASN A 374 4.42 9.32 -29.66
N SER A 375 4.19 8.22 -28.94
CA SER A 375 4.70 8.03 -27.57
C SER A 375 6.24 7.97 -27.53
N PRO A 376 6.89 8.25 -26.39
CA PRO A 376 8.35 8.17 -26.28
C PRO A 376 8.95 6.81 -26.67
N GLU A 377 8.23 5.72 -26.40
CA GLU A 377 8.61 4.36 -26.79
C GLU A 377 8.58 4.19 -28.32
N GLN A 378 7.50 4.65 -28.96
CA GLN A 378 7.35 4.64 -30.42
C GLN A 378 8.43 5.50 -31.07
N GLN A 379 8.68 6.72 -30.57
CA GLN A 379 9.73 7.60 -31.07
C GLN A 379 11.10 6.92 -31.05
N ASN A 380 11.48 6.30 -29.92
CA ASN A 380 12.74 5.58 -29.79
C ASN A 380 12.84 4.37 -30.74
N LEU A 381 11.77 3.59 -30.87
CA LEU A 381 11.73 2.44 -31.77
C LEU A 381 11.81 2.86 -33.23
N ILE A 382 11.05 3.89 -33.63
CA ILE A 382 11.08 4.47 -34.98
C ILE A 382 12.49 4.97 -35.28
N GLN A 383 13.12 5.71 -34.38
CA GLN A 383 14.48 6.23 -34.59
C GLN A 383 15.49 5.09 -34.72
N LYS A 384 15.47 4.10 -33.81
CA LYS A 384 16.35 2.93 -33.86
C LYS A 384 16.18 2.13 -35.16
N ASN A 385 14.95 1.97 -35.62
CA ASN A 385 14.63 1.26 -36.86
C ASN A 385 15.04 2.08 -38.09
N LYS A 386 14.93 3.42 -38.08
CA LYS A 386 15.48 4.30 -39.12
C LYS A 386 17.00 4.16 -39.23
N THR A 387 17.72 4.13 -38.09
CA THR A 387 19.18 3.94 -38.09
C THR A 387 19.57 2.57 -38.65
N ARG A 388 18.77 1.53 -38.38
CA ARG A 388 18.96 0.19 -38.95
C ARG A 388 18.67 0.15 -40.45
N LEU A 389 17.61 0.80 -40.91
CA LEU A 389 17.26 0.92 -42.32
C LEU A 389 18.38 1.57 -43.15
N LYS A 390 19.06 2.59 -42.61
CA LYS A 390 20.22 3.23 -43.28
C LYS A 390 21.39 2.29 -43.54
N ARG A 391 21.47 1.14 -42.85
CA ARG A 391 22.57 0.16 -42.95
C ARG A 391 22.20 -1.11 -43.71
N LEU A 392 21.00 -1.16 -44.29
CA LEU A 392 20.47 -2.34 -44.98
C LEU A 392 20.25 -2.02 -46.45
N ASP A 393 20.48 -3.02 -47.30
CA ASP A 393 20.14 -2.94 -48.72
C ASP A 393 18.63 -2.77 -48.91
N ARG A 394 18.23 -1.82 -49.77
CA ARG A 394 16.84 -1.43 -50.06
C ARG A 394 16.01 -2.59 -50.60
N ASN A 395 16.65 -3.54 -51.30
CA ASN A 395 15.98 -4.68 -51.90
C ASN A 395 15.80 -5.87 -50.94
N SER A 396 16.46 -5.87 -49.78
CA SER A 396 16.39 -6.98 -48.83
C SER A 396 15.01 -7.11 -48.16
N LYS A 397 14.57 -8.36 -47.92
CA LYS A 397 13.33 -8.66 -47.16
C LYS A 397 13.31 -7.95 -45.80
N LYS A 398 14.44 -7.92 -45.10
CA LYS A 398 14.62 -7.19 -43.83
C LYS A 398 14.37 -5.68 -43.95
N TYR A 399 14.75 -5.04 -45.04
CA TYR A 399 14.48 -3.61 -45.27
C TYR A 399 12.97 -3.36 -45.39
N ARG A 400 12.26 -4.19 -46.17
CA ARG A 400 10.80 -4.11 -46.34
C ARG A 400 10.07 -4.34 -45.01
N ASP A 401 10.48 -5.34 -44.24
CA ASP A 401 9.90 -5.67 -42.93
C ASP A 401 10.04 -4.51 -41.92
N ILE A 402 11.24 -3.92 -41.83
CA ILE A 402 11.49 -2.79 -40.92
C ILE A 402 10.75 -1.53 -41.39
N LYS A 403 10.68 -1.26 -42.71
CA LYS A 403 9.90 -0.15 -43.27
C LYS A 403 8.41 -0.30 -42.98
N CYS A 404 7.86 -1.51 -43.13
CA CYS A 404 6.48 -1.84 -42.76
C CYS A 404 6.25 -1.66 -41.25
N THR A 405 7.19 -2.12 -40.41
CA THR A 405 7.13 -1.93 -38.95
C THR A 405 7.10 -0.44 -38.57
N ILE A 406 7.91 0.41 -39.21
CA ILE A 406 7.87 1.86 -38.97
C ILE A 406 6.53 2.47 -39.40
N LYS A 407 5.97 2.03 -40.54
CA LYS A 407 4.65 2.51 -41.01
C LYS A 407 3.56 2.13 -40.01
N LYS A 408 3.55 0.88 -39.53
CA LYS A 408 2.63 0.42 -38.46
C LYS A 408 2.78 1.26 -37.20
N LEU A 409 4.00 1.44 -36.70
CA LEU A 409 4.26 2.24 -35.49
C LEU A 409 3.83 3.71 -35.60
N LYS A 410 3.87 4.30 -36.80
CA LYS A 410 3.40 5.68 -37.04
C LYS A 410 1.88 5.80 -37.14
N ASN A 411 1.21 4.72 -37.54
CA ASN A 411 -0.25 4.67 -37.68
C ASN A 411 -0.93 4.24 -36.37
N GLU A 412 -0.19 3.67 -35.43
CA GLU A 412 -0.68 3.41 -34.07
C GLU A 412 -0.92 4.74 -33.33
N GLU A 413 -2.09 4.88 -32.71
CA GLU A 413 -2.42 6.05 -31.91
C GLU A 413 -1.45 6.23 -30.73
N ASN A 414 -1.22 7.50 -30.36
CA ASN A 414 -0.44 7.80 -29.18
C ASN A 414 -1.20 7.34 -27.92
N LYS A 415 -0.67 6.31 -27.26
CA LYS A 415 -1.21 5.78 -25.99
C LYS A 415 -1.47 6.84 -24.92
N ASN A 416 -0.71 7.94 -24.91
CA ASN A 416 -0.92 9.03 -23.96
C ASN A 416 -2.16 9.86 -24.31
N GLN A 417 -2.44 10.09 -25.59
CA GLN A 417 -3.64 10.79 -26.04
C GLN A 417 -4.89 9.94 -25.78
N VAL A 418 -4.86 8.65 -26.14
CA VAL A 418 -5.97 7.70 -25.90
C VAL A 418 -6.35 7.64 -24.42
N LYS A 419 -5.36 7.62 -23.52
CA LYS A 419 -5.63 7.64 -22.07
C LYS A 419 -6.38 8.87 -21.61
N VAL A 420 -6.04 10.05 -22.14
CA VAL A 420 -6.74 11.30 -21.79
C VAL A 420 -8.17 11.25 -22.29
N LYS A 421 -8.38 10.87 -23.57
CA LYS A 421 -9.71 10.77 -24.18
C LYS A 421 -10.62 9.80 -23.41
N ASN A 422 -10.16 8.58 -23.16
CA ASN A 422 -10.95 7.58 -22.43
C ASN A 422 -11.34 8.05 -21.02
N LYS A 423 -10.46 8.80 -20.33
CA LYS A 423 -10.75 9.35 -18.99
C LYS A 423 -11.76 10.49 -19.02
N LEU A 424 -11.79 11.27 -20.09
CA LEU A 424 -12.77 12.33 -20.31
C LEU A 424 -14.14 11.72 -20.63
N GLU A 425 -14.18 10.75 -21.55
CA GLU A 425 -15.40 10.03 -21.94
C GLU A 425 -16.06 9.31 -20.76
N THR A 426 -15.26 8.68 -19.90
CA THR A 426 -15.77 7.98 -18.69
C THR A 426 -15.98 8.89 -17.49
N ALA A 427 -15.71 10.19 -17.60
CA ALA A 427 -15.69 11.17 -16.50
C ALA A 427 -14.79 10.77 -15.29
N SER A 428 -13.94 9.74 -15.44
CA SER A 428 -13.12 9.19 -14.36
C SER A 428 -12.03 10.16 -13.90
N ILE A 429 -11.64 11.10 -14.76
CA ILE A 429 -10.63 12.13 -14.46
C ILE A 429 -11.01 12.96 -13.22
N TRP A 430 -12.29 13.21 -13.01
CA TRP A 430 -12.76 14.00 -11.87
C TRP A 430 -12.63 13.21 -10.56
N GLN A 431 -13.01 11.93 -10.59
CA GLN A 431 -12.93 11.04 -9.44
C GLN A 431 -11.49 10.71 -9.04
N GLU A 432 -10.57 10.54 -10.01
CA GLU A 432 -9.17 10.20 -9.73
C GLU A 432 -8.45 11.26 -8.89
N TYR A 433 -8.75 12.54 -9.15
CA TYR A 433 -8.13 13.70 -8.50
C TYR A 433 -8.81 14.11 -7.19
N GLY A 434 -10.00 13.56 -6.89
CA GLY A 434 -10.74 13.79 -5.66
C GLY A 434 -10.38 12.83 -4.54
N ARG A 435 -10.54 13.28 -3.28
CA ARG A 435 -10.50 12.41 -2.12
C ARG A 435 -11.75 11.53 -2.07
N ASN A 436 -11.57 10.23 -1.90
CA ASN A 436 -12.70 9.30 -1.71
C ASN A 436 -13.31 9.43 -0.31
N GLN A 437 -12.46 9.71 0.69
CA GLN A 437 -12.86 9.84 2.09
C GLN A 437 -11.99 10.90 2.78
N ASP A 438 -12.56 11.52 3.80
CA ASP A 438 -11.84 12.45 4.65
C ASP A 438 -11.05 11.70 5.72
N ARG A 439 -9.74 11.97 5.81
CA ARG A 439 -8.81 11.29 6.74
C ARG A 439 -8.18 12.23 7.75
N PHE A 440 -8.57 13.51 7.80
CA PHE A 440 -7.92 14.49 8.68
C PHE A 440 -7.90 14.03 10.14
N MET A 441 -9.05 13.68 10.70
CA MET A 441 -9.18 13.23 12.11
C MET A 441 -8.28 12.03 12.42
N LEU A 442 -8.27 11.02 11.55
CA LEU A 442 -7.48 9.81 11.76
C LEU A 442 -5.97 10.10 11.74
N ILE A 443 -5.51 10.94 10.81
CA ILE A 443 -4.10 11.31 10.71
C ILE A 443 -3.68 12.19 11.89
N ALA A 444 -4.51 13.17 12.25
CA ALA A 444 -4.27 14.09 13.35
C ALA A 444 -4.16 13.35 14.69
N VAL A 445 -5.12 12.47 14.99
CA VAL A 445 -5.13 11.71 16.24
C VAL A 445 -4.01 10.71 16.30
N ARG A 446 -3.67 10.06 15.18
CA ARG A 446 -2.46 9.24 15.09
C ARG A 446 -1.21 10.03 15.48
N TYR A 447 -1.03 11.22 14.91
CA TYR A 447 0.14 12.04 15.21
C TYR A 447 0.20 12.41 16.70
N LEU A 448 -0.91 12.91 17.28
CA LEU A 448 -0.98 13.25 18.69
C LEU A 448 -0.74 12.04 19.61
N ALA A 449 -1.24 10.87 19.24
CA ALA A 449 -0.99 9.63 19.97
C ALA A 449 0.48 9.17 19.88
N GLU A 450 1.11 9.29 18.72
CA GLU A 450 2.53 8.93 18.50
C GLU A 450 3.50 9.76 19.34
N ILE A 451 3.22 11.06 19.48
CA ILE A 451 4.01 11.95 20.31
C ILE A 451 3.58 11.91 21.78
N ASN A 452 2.62 11.06 22.16
CA ASN A 452 2.03 11.02 23.50
C ASN A 452 1.56 12.40 23.98
N TYR A 453 0.93 13.19 23.10
CA TYR A 453 0.53 14.57 23.40
C TYR A 453 -0.34 14.63 24.64
N PHE A 454 -1.43 13.87 24.66
CA PHE A 454 -2.31 13.80 25.83
C PHE A 454 -1.69 13.04 27.03
N GLY A 455 -0.45 12.53 26.93
CA GLY A 455 0.25 11.72 27.93
C GLY A 455 0.27 10.22 27.60
N VAL A 456 1.32 9.52 28.06
CA VAL A 456 1.64 8.11 27.73
C VAL A 456 0.57 7.12 28.21
N ASP A 457 -0.09 7.44 29.32
CA ASP A 457 -1.17 6.67 29.95
C ASP A 457 -2.53 6.84 29.27
N THR A 458 -2.65 7.76 28.30
CA THR A 458 -3.92 8.06 27.64
C THR A 458 -4.41 6.88 26.81
N GLN A 459 -5.64 6.46 27.07
CA GLN A 459 -6.29 5.43 26.27
C GLN A 459 -7.19 6.09 25.22
N PHE A 460 -7.09 5.64 23.97
CA PHE A 460 -7.94 6.09 22.88
C PHE A 460 -9.03 5.06 22.65
N ARG A 461 -10.22 5.52 22.28
CA ARG A 461 -11.27 4.62 21.77
C ARG A 461 -10.85 4.13 20.38
N VAL A 462 -10.62 2.82 20.28
CA VAL A 462 -10.11 2.14 19.09
C VAL A 462 -10.98 0.95 18.73
N TYR A 463 -10.93 0.52 17.47
CA TYR A 463 -11.44 -0.78 17.06
C TYR A 463 -10.58 -1.88 17.66
N ALA A 464 -11.22 -2.87 18.28
CA ALA A 464 -10.51 -3.89 19.07
C ALA A 464 -9.71 -4.88 18.20
N TYR A 465 -10.23 -5.18 17.01
CA TYR A 465 -9.72 -6.19 16.07
C TYR A 465 -9.54 -5.60 14.68
N ARG A 466 -8.56 -6.11 13.92
CA ARG A 466 -8.20 -5.57 12.60
C ARG A 466 -9.23 -5.93 11.54
N THR A 467 -9.78 -7.14 11.61
CA THR A 467 -10.69 -7.72 10.63
C THR A 467 -12.01 -8.18 11.28
N VAL A 468 -13.03 -8.44 10.47
CA VAL A 468 -14.33 -8.91 10.97
C VAL A 468 -14.24 -10.39 11.32
N GLU A 469 -13.48 -11.16 10.55
CA GLU A 469 -13.23 -12.59 10.75
C GLU A 469 -12.57 -12.83 12.12
N GLU A 470 -11.48 -12.10 12.41
CA GLU A 470 -10.80 -12.13 13.72
C GLU A 470 -11.74 -11.75 14.87
N GLN A 471 -12.64 -10.78 14.64
CA GLN A 471 -13.62 -10.40 15.64
C GLN A 471 -14.60 -11.54 15.90
N MET A 472 -15.10 -12.23 14.88
CA MET A 472 -16.08 -13.30 15.04
C MET A 472 -15.50 -14.50 15.80
N GLU A 473 -14.30 -14.95 15.44
CA GLU A 473 -13.57 -16.02 16.13
C GLU A 473 -13.37 -15.70 17.63
N GLN A 474 -13.01 -14.44 17.92
CA GLN A 474 -12.81 -13.97 19.29
C GLN A 474 -14.13 -13.73 20.05
N LEU A 475 -15.23 -13.46 19.36
CA LEU A 475 -16.55 -13.33 19.98
C LEU A 475 -17.15 -14.70 20.31
N GLU A 476 -16.95 -15.71 19.46
CA GLU A 476 -17.40 -17.09 19.72
C GLU A 476 -16.74 -17.65 20.98
N SER A 477 -15.41 -17.59 21.08
CA SER A 477 -14.66 -17.97 22.29
C SER A 477 -15.06 -17.16 23.54
N LYS A 478 -15.41 -15.88 23.38
CA LYS A 478 -15.92 -15.04 24.49
C LYS A 478 -17.34 -15.38 24.91
N LYS A 479 -18.18 -15.85 23.99
CA LYS A 479 -19.57 -16.24 24.27
C LYS A 479 -19.63 -17.48 25.16
N GLU A 480 -18.63 -18.36 25.05
CA GLU A 480 -18.47 -19.55 25.88
C GLU A 480 -17.87 -19.25 27.26
N SER A 481 -17.04 -18.21 27.37
CA SER A 481 -16.29 -17.88 28.60
C SER A 481 -16.90 -16.75 29.45
N LEU A 482 -17.64 -15.81 28.85
CA LEU A 482 -18.26 -14.69 29.56
C LEU A 482 -19.70 -14.99 29.93
N SER A 483 -20.14 -14.46 31.06
CA SER A 483 -21.56 -14.44 31.40
C SER A 483 -22.36 -13.66 30.36
N LYS A 484 -23.61 -14.07 30.08
CA LYS A 484 -24.52 -13.36 29.13
C LYS A 484 -24.60 -11.86 29.41
N LYS A 485 -24.63 -11.47 30.70
CA LYS A 485 -24.68 -10.08 31.15
C LYS A 485 -23.42 -9.29 30.81
N GLU A 486 -22.24 -9.92 30.76
CA GLU A 486 -20.99 -9.26 30.38
C GLU A 486 -20.80 -9.24 28.87
N TYR A 487 -21.22 -10.30 28.18
CA TYR A 487 -21.25 -10.36 26.72
C TYR A 487 -22.15 -9.25 26.13
N ASP A 488 -23.34 -9.04 26.71
CA ASP A 488 -24.29 -8.00 26.28
C ASP A 488 -23.79 -6.56 26.55
N LYS A 489 -22.75 -6.38 27.40
CA LYS A 489 -22.14 -5.07 27.67
C LYS A 489 -21.09 -4.65 26.63
N LEU A 490 -20.72 -5.54 25.73
CA LEU A 490 -19.76 -5.25 24.66
C LEU A 490 -20.26 -4.09 23.79
N LYS A 491 -19.38 -3.12 23.54
CA LYS A 491 -19.71 -1.91 22.78
C LYS A 491 -19.28 -2.06 21.33
N TYR A 492 -20.17 -1.68 20.42
CA TYR A 492 -19.93 -1.74 18.98
C TYR A 492 -20.02 -0.35 18.33
N HIS A 493 -19.27 -0.17 17.24
CA HIS A 493 -19.38 0.94 16.31
C HIS A 493 -19.36 0.36 14.90
N GLU A 494 -20.40 0.63 14.10
CA GLU A 494 -20.52 0.11 12.73
C GLU A 494 -20.32 -1.42 12.64
N GLY A 495 -20.90 -2.16 13.60
CA GLY A 495 -20.76 -3.63 13.67
C GLY A 495 -19.41 -4.14 14.18
N ARG A 496 -18.47 -3.25 14.51
CA ARG A 496 -17.14 -3.61 15.03
C ARG A 496 -16.98 -3.34 16.50
N LEU A 497 -16.35 -4.26 17.22
CA LEU A 497 -16.09 -4.14 18.65
C LEU A 497 -15.10 -3.01 18.92
N VAL A 498 -15.38 -2.18 19.92
CA VAL A 498 -14.53 -1.07 20.33
C VAL A 498 -13.98 -1.25 21.74
N ALA A 499 -12.78 -0.75 21.98
CA ALA A 499 -12.11 -0.78 23.28
C ALA A 499 -11.36 0.53 23.55
N PHE A 500 -11.03 0.80 24.81
CA PHE A 500 -10.08 1.84 25.18
C PHE A 500 -8.70 1.20 25.39
N LYS A 501 -7.72 1.59 24.57
CA LYS A 501 -6.33 1.10 24.65
C LYS A 501 -5.37 2.26 24.49
N THR A 502 -4.21 2.20 25.15
CA THR A 502 -3.12 3.12 24.84
C THR A 502 -2.61 2.80 23.43
N TYR A 503 -2.10 3.82 22.74
CA TYR A 503 -1.63 3.62 21.37
C TYR A 503 -0.42 2.67 21.31
N GLN A 504 0.43 2.69 22.35
CA GLN A 504 1.54 1.73 22.48
C GLN A 504 1.04 0.28 22.59
N LYS A 505 0.10 -0.02 23.50
CA LYS A 505 -0.48 -1.37 23.64
C LYS A 505 -1.14 -1.86 22.35
N HIS A 506 -1.76 -0.93 21.63
CA HIS A 506 -2.32 -1.23 20.31
C HIS A 506 -1.23 -1.64 19.33
N LEU A 507 -0.14 -0.89 19.22
CA LEU A 507 0.97 -1.21 18.33
C LEU A 507 1.73 -2.47 18.74
N GLU A 508 1.74 -2.84 20.02
CA GLU A 508 2.27 -4.14 20.48
C GLU A 508 1.43 -5.30 19.92
N THR A 509 0.10 -5.14 19.83
CA THR A 509 -0.80 -6.15 19.27
C THR A 509 -0.82 -6.12 17.73
N TYR A 510 -0.85 -4.92 17.14
CA TYR A 510 -0.95 -4.72 15.69
C TYR A 510 0.09 -3.69 15.21
N PRO A 511 1.37 -4.07 15.06
CA PRO A 511 2.46 -3.13 14.72
C PRO A 511 2.27 -2.36 13.41
N GLN A 512 1.49 -2.91 12.49
CA GLN A 512 1.24 -2.34 11.17
C GLN A 512 -0.07 -1.52 11.09
N TRP A 513 -0.94 -1.58 12.11
CA TRP A 513 -2.23 -0.88 12.09
C TRP A 513 -2.15 0.46 12.83
N ASN A 514 -1.69 1.48 12.14
CA ASN A 514 -1.38 2.80 12.71
C ASN A 514 -2.57 3.78 12.80
N THR A 515 -3.78 3.38 12.39
CA THR A 515 -4.98 4.23 12.44
C THR A 515 -6.19 3.46 12.98
N PRO A 516 -6.15 2.97 14.23
CA PRO A 516 -7.23 2.16 14.82
C PRO A 516 -8.37 2.99 15.43
N PHE A 517 -8.28 4.31 15.38
CA PHE A 517 -9.14 5.23 16.11
C PHE A 517 -10.59 5.22 15.61
N VAL A 518 -11.52 5.27 16.55
CA VAL A 518 -12.95 5.40 16.28
C VAL A 518 -13.31 6.88 16.22
N VAL A 519 -13.82 7.32 15.07
CA VAL A 519 -14.37 8.68 14.90
C VAL A 519 -15.89 8.54 14.84
N GLN A 520 -16.58 9.04 15.86
CA GLN A 520 -18.04 8.99 15.97
C GLN A 520 -18.56 10.43 16.15
N ASN A 521 -19.56 10.83 15.36
CA ASN A 521 -20.13 12.19 15.40
C ASN A 521 -19.07 13.31 15.26
N ASN A 522 -18.10 13.14 14.33
CA ASN A 522 -16.98 14.07 14.14
C ASN A 522 -16.16 14.34 15.41
N ALA A 523 -16.09 13.37 16.33
CA ALA A 523 -15.31 13.46 17.55
C ALA A 523 -14.53 12.16 17.79
N ILE A 524 -13.45 12.28 18.55
CA ILE A 524 -12.76 11.14 19.16
C ILE A 524 -13.02 11.10 20.66
N GLN A 525 -12.80 9.93 21.24
CA GLN A 525 -12.87 9.72 22.68
C GLN A 525 -11.52 9.30 23.22
N ILE A 526 -11.08 9.99 24.25
CA ILE A 526 -9.92 9.60 25.05
C ILE A 526 -10.37 9.34 26.50
N LYS A 527 -9.71 8.39 27.16
CA LYS A 527 -9.88 8.11 28.58
C LYS A 527 -8.57 8.44 29.30
N LYS A 528 -8.67 9.29 30.33
CA LYS A 528 -7.55 9.93 31.02
C LYS A 528 -7.90 10.18 32.48
N LYS A 529 -6.92 10.09 33.38
CA LYS A 529 -7.07 10.52 34.79
C LYS A 529 -6.81 12.04 34.89
N ILE A 530 -7.81 12.80 35.32
CA ILE A 530 -7.74 14.26 35.57
C ILE A 530 -8.20 14.51 37.01
N SER A 531 -7.41 15.25 37.79
CA SER A 531 -7.70 15.56 39.20
C SER A 531 -8.10 14.31 40.00
N ASN A 532 -7.31 13.24 39.85
CA ASN A 532 -7.53 11.92 40.44
C ASN A 532 -8.77 11.12 40.02
N LYS A 533 -9.61 11.63 39.09
CA LYS A 533 -10.78 10.90 38.55
C LYS A 533 -10.53 10.46 37.11
N GLU A 534 -10.92 9.23 36.77
CA GLU A 534 -10.95 8.81 35.36
C GLU A 534 -12.10 9.51 34.63
N ARG A 535 -11.77 10.19 33.54
CA ARG A 535 -12.73 10.90 32.69
C ARG A 535 -12.61 10.40 31.25
N ILE A 536 -13.75 10.30 30.57
CA ILE A 536 -13.84 10.10 29.13
C ILE A 536 -14.09 11.45 28.48
N ILE A 537 -13.14 11.93 27.68
CA ILE A 537 -13.17 13.26 27.08
C ILE A 537 -13.51 13.12 25.60
N ASN A 538 -14.55 13.82 25.17
CA ASN A 538 -14.96 13.91 23.78
C ASN A 538 -14.28 15.13 23.13
N ILE A 539 -13.37 14.88 22.21
CA ILE A 539 -12.68 15.92 21.45
C ILE A 539 -13.31 16.02 20.06
N GLN A 540 -14.04 17.11 19.82
CA GLN A 540 -14.63 17.41 18.53
C GLN A 540 -13.57 17.83 17.50
N ARG A 541 -13.84 17.56 16.23
CA ARG A 541 -12.97 17.95 15.10
C ARG A 541 -12.55 19.42 15.14
N GLN A 542 -13.46 20.31 15.52
CA GLN A 542 -13.19 21.75 15.59
C GLN A 542 -12.11 22.13 16.61
N LEU A 543 -11.84 21.27 17.60
CA LEU A 543 -10.79 21.48 18.61
C LEU A 543 -9.43 20.93 18.15
N MET A 544 -9.41 19.99 17.20
CA MET A 544 -8.17 19.35 16.74
C MET A 544 -7.12 20.33 16.20
N PRO A 545 -7.48 21.38 15.42
CA PRO A 545 -6.49 22.35 14.95
C PRO A 545 -5.68 23.02 16.06
N TYR A 546 -6.30 23.28 17.22
CA TYR A 546 -5.63 23.92 18.36
C TYR A 546 -4.60 22.98 18.99
N PHE A 547 -4.99 21.75 19.29
CA PHE A 547 -4.08 20.75 19.87
C PHE A 547 -2.93 20.41 18.91
N LEU A 548 -3.20 20.31 17.60
CA LEU A 548 -2.14 20.07 16.61
C LEU A 548 -1.17 21.24 16.50
N GLN A 549 -1.67 22.47 16.51
CA GLN A 549 -0.80 23.65 16.42
C GLN A 549 0.13 23.74 17.63
N ASP A 550 -0.41 23.57 18.83
CA ASP A 550 0.37 23.55 20.07
C ASP A 550 1.46 22.46 20.01
N ALA A 551 1.07 21.25 19.60
CA ALA A 551 1.96 20.10 19.46
C ALA A 551 3.07 20.26 18.39
N LEU A 552 2.80 20.97 17.29
CA LEU A 552 3.73 21.10 16.17
C LEU A 552 4.73 22.26 16.34
N TYR A 553 4.30 23.35 16.97
CA TYR A 553 5.04 24.62 16.93
C TYR A 553 5.54 25.13 18.29
N PHE A 554 4.91 24.72 19.39
CA PHE A 554 5.06 25.44 20.66
C PHE A 554 5.32 24.56 21.89
N SER A 555 5.36 23.23 21.76
CA SER A 555 5.89 22.37 22.82
C SER A 555 7.42 22.52 22.85
N THR A 556 7.92 23.46 23.65
CA THR A 556 9.32 23.92 23.65
C THR A 556 10.34 22.95 24.21
N ASP A 557 9.94 21.79 24.74
CA ASP A 557 10.89 20.79 25.23
C ASP A 557 10.52 19.35 24.86
N LYS A 558 11.44 18.63 24.22
CA LYS A 558 11.18 17.25 23.75
C LYS A 558 11.09 16.23 24.89
N LYS A 559 11.44 16.60 26.13
CA LYS A 559 11.58 15.67 27.26
C LYS A 559 10.52 15.79 28.35
N MET A 560 9.78 16.88 28.47
CA MET A 560 8.72 17.06 29.49
C MET A 560 7.74 18.13 29.01
N TYR A 561 6.44 18.00 29.34
CA TYR A 561 5.34 18.95 29.07
C TYR A 561 4.67 18.91 27.68
N ARG A 562 4.11 17.75 27.30
CA ARG A 562 3.18 17.66 26.15
C ARG A 562 1.70 17.78 26.51
N TYR A 563 1.34 17.94 27.79
CA TYR A 563 -0.03 17.75 28.30
C TYR A 563 -0.69 19.04 28.86
N ASP A 564 0.02 20.16 28.89
CA ASP A 564 -0.37 21.33 29.69
C ASP A 564 -1.66 21.99 29.20
N LEU A 565 -1.91 22.07 27.89
CA LEU A 565 -3.08 22.79 27.37
C LEU A 565 -4.42 22.16 27.78
N LEU A 566 -4.53 20.82 27.72
CA LEU A 566 -5.74 20.13 28.14
C LEU A 566 -5.91 20.13 29.66
N ILE A 567 -4.81 20.05 30.43
CA ILE A 567 -4.86 20.19 31.89
C ILE A 567 -5.29 21.59 32.29
N ASP A 568 -4.63 22.62 31.78
CA ASP A 568 -4.89 24.01 32.13
C ASP A 568 -6.35 24.35 31.80
N TYR A 569 -6.84 23.90 30.65
CA TYR A 569 -8.26 24.01 30.31
C TYR A 569 -9.15 23.21 31.28
N SER A 570 -8.74 22.02 31.71
CA SER A 570 -9.52 21.21 32.66
C SER A 570 -9.65 21.86 34.03
N ASN A 571 -8.58 22.46 34.53
CA ASN A 571 -8.58 23.19 35.79
C ASN A 571 -9.50 24.40 35.70
N GLN A 572 -9.42 25.16 34.59
CA GLN A 572 -10.29 26.30 34.35
C GLN A 572 -11.76 25.87 34.23
N TYR A 573 -12.04 24.81 33.47
CA TYR A 573 -13.40 24.30 33.32
C TYR A 573 -14.00 23.82 34.64
N ILE A 574 -13.21 23.15 35.49
CA ILE A 574 -13.65 22.72 36.82
C ILE A 574 -13.99 23.95 37.67
N PHE A 575 -13.11 24.93 37.72
CA PHE A 575 -13.33 26.18 38.44
C PHE A 575 -14.60 26.90 37.96
N ASP A 576 -14.73 27.15 36.65
CA ASP A 576 -15.87 27.87 36.08
C ASP A 576 -17.19 27.10 36.28
N ARG A 577 -17.12 25.77 36.26
CA ARG A 577 -18.27 24.91 36.55
C ARG A 577 -18.67 24.99 38.03
N GLU A 578 -17.73 24.98 38.96
CA GLU A 578 -18.02 25.10 40.40
C GLU A 578 -18.65 26.47 40.71
N SER A 579 -18.05 27.55 40.22
CA SER A 579 -18.65 28.89 40.33
C SER A 579 -20.02 28.98 39.65
N GLY A 580 -20.21 28.30 38.52
CA GLY A 580 -21.49 28.25 37.84
C GLY A 580 -22.56 27.43 38.60
N LEU A 581 -22.16 26.39 39.33
CA LEU A 581 -23.07 25.63 40.21
C LEU A 581 -23.50 26.47 41.41
N GLU A 582 -22.58 27.23 42.02
CA GLU A 582 -22.89 28.18 43.10
C GLU A 582 -23.88 29.24 42.61
N LEU A 583 -23.69 29.77 41.40
CA LEU A 583 -24.60 30.76 40.82
C LEU A 583 -26.01 30.19 40.57
N LEU A 584 -26.12 28.88 40.26
CA LEU A 584 -27.39 28.17 40.09
C LEU A 584 -28.08 27.79 41.41
N GLN A 585 -27.49 28.11 42.56
CA GLN A 585 -28.18 28.05 43.86
C GLN A 585 -29.10 29.27 44.08
N LYS A 586 -28.93 30.35 43.30
CA LYS A 586 -29.83 31.52 43.33
C LYS A 586 -31.21 31.15 42.78
N GLU A 587 -32.25 31.86 43.23
CA GLU A 587 -33.64 31.66 42.76
C GLU A 587 -33.82 31.96 41.26
N SER A 588 -33.05 32.89 40.69
CA SER A 588 -33.06 33.23 39.27
C SER A 588 -31.70 33.73 38.79
N ILE A 589 -31.49 33.72 37.46
CA ILE A 589 -30.28 34.23 36.80
C ILE A 589 -30.63 35.23 35.69
N THR A 590 -29.74 36.15 35.39
CA THR A 590 -29.86 37.11 34.29
C THR A 590 -29.70 36.43 32.91
N ARG A 591 -30.11 37.12 31.84
CA ARG A 591 -29.92 36.62 30.45
C ARG A 591 -28.45 36.46 30.07
N GLU A 592 -27.60 37.34 30.58
CA GLU A 592 -26.15 37.34 30.36
C GLU A 592 -25.51 36.13 31.06
N GLU A 593 -25.81 35.94 32.35
CA GLU A 593 -25.37 34.76 33.12
C GLU A 593 -25.88 33.46 32.48
N LYS A 594 -27.14 33.42 32.03
CA LYS A 594 -27.68 32.26 31.29
C LYS A 594 -26.85 31.94 30.04
N THR A 595 -26.40 32.95 29.33
CA THR A 595 -25.61 32.78 28.10
C THR A 595 -24.23 32.20 28.41
N GLU A 596 -23.55 32.71 29.44
CA GLU A 596 -22.27 32.17 29.91
C GLU A 596 -22.41 30.74 30.45
N LEU A 597 -23.40 30.49 31.32
CA LEU A 597 -23.65 29.17 31.88
C LEU A 597 -24.04 28.16 30.79
N SER A 598 -24.62 28.59 29.67
CA SER A 598 -24.97 27.69 28.55
C SER A 598 -23.77 27.07 27.85
N LEU A 599 -22.56 27.61 28.11
CA LEU A 599 -21.31 27.04 27.64
C LEU A 599 -20.86 25.83 28.50
N LEU A 600 -21.30 25.78 29.77
CA LEU A 600 -20.89 24.81 30.77
C LEU A 600 -21.98 23.77 31.07
N PHE A 601 -23.25 24.19 31.04
CA PHE A 601 -24.40 23.39 31.45
C PHE A 601 -25.44 23.19 30.32
N PRO A 602 -26.26 22.12 30.39
CA PRO A 602 -27.31 21.90 29.41
C PRO A 602 -28.33 23.05 29.38
N LYS A 603 -28.65 23.54 28.18
CA LYS A 603 -29.64 24.64 27.99
C LYS A 603 -30.97 24.39 28.72
N ARG A 604 -31.42 23.13 28.78
CA ARG A 604 -32.68 22.74 29.44
C ARG A 604 -32.69 23.02 30.94
N LEU A 605 -31.56 22.88 31.63
CA LEU A 605 -31.42 23.22 33.05
C LEU A 605 -31.56 24.74 33.21
N LEU A 606 -30.81 25.50 32.43
CA LEU A 606 -30.75 26.97 32.52
C LEU A 606 -32.06 27.68 32.15
N HIS A 607 -32.89 27.05 31.31
CA HIS A 607 -34.20 27.59 30.95
C HIS A 607 -35.17 27.70 32.13
N GLN A 608 -34.90 27.02 33.25
CA GLN A 608 -35.74 27.09 34.46
C GLN A 608 -35.41 28.31 35.29
N TYR A 609 -34.12 28.66 35.40
CA TYR A 609 -33.63 29.80 36.15
C TYR A 609 -33.79 31.14 35.41
N CYS A 610 -33.93 31.09 34.08
CA CYS A 610 -34.18 32.25 33.24
C CYS A 610 -34.99 31.84 32.00
N PRO A 611 -36.33 31.78 32.09
CA PRO A 611 -37.19 31.39 30.98
C PRO A 611 -37.09 32.36 29.80
N ALA A 612 -37.35 31.85 28.59
CA ALA A 612 -37.39 32.70 27.40
C ALA A 612 -38.70 33.50 27.43
N ILE A 613 -38.60 34.82 27.61
CA ILE A 613 -39.75 35.74 27.54
C ILE A 613 -40.03 36.00 26.06
N HIS A 614 -41.15 35.48 25.54
CA HIS A 614 -41.69 35.85 24.23
C HIS A 614 -42.81 36.87 24.45
N PRO A 615 -42.68 38.12 23.98
CA PRO A 615 -43.61 39.21 24.31
C PRO A 615 -45.05 39.03 23.81
N GLU A 616 -45.33 38.11 22.88
CA GLU A 616 -46.61 38.09 22.14
C GLU A 616 -47.39 36.77 22.21
N THR A 617 -46.87 35.72 22.84
CA THR A 617 -47.61 34.46 22.95
C THR A 617 -48.35 34.40 24.28
N LYS A 618 -49.70 34.31 24.25
CA LYS A 618 -50.50 33.82 25.38
C LYS A 618 -49.72 32.68 26.04
N GLN A 619 -49.55 32.71 27.37
CA GLN A 619 -48.91 31.64 28.12
C GLN A 619 -49.81 30.39 28.09
N LEU A 620 -49.87 29.74 26.93
CA LEU A 620 -50.52 28.47 26.75
C LEU A 620 -49.61 27.40 27.33
N ASN A 621 -50.20 26.49 28.10
CA ASN A 621 -49.54 25.30 28.60
C ASN A 621 -48.97 24.49 27.42
N ALA A 622 -47.91 23.71 27.66
CA ALA A 622 -47.28 22.85 26.67
C ALA A 622 -48.27 21.91 25.95
N PHE A 623 -49.39 21.54 26.60
CA PHE A 623 -50.45 20.74 25.99
C PHE A 623 -51.41 21.58 25.13
N GLU A 624 -51.78 22.79 25.57
CA GLU A 624 -52.61 23.73 24.80
C GLU A 624 -51.89 24.19 23.52
N LYS A 625 -50.56 24.37 23.58
CA LYS A 625 -49.73 24.64 22.39
C LYS A 625 -49.82 23.56 21.32
N ILE A 626 -50.10 22.31 21.67
CA ILE A 626 -50.27 21.23 20.68
C ILE A 626 -51.54 21.47 19.87
N LEU A 627 -52.58 21.97 20.53
CA LEU A 627 -53.88 22.25 19.96
C LEU A 627 -53.83 23.50 19.07
N GLU A 628 -53.22 24.56 19.59
CA GLU A 628 -53.01 25.81 18.86
C GLU A 628 -52.14 25.58 17.61
N GLN A 629 -51.03 24.82 17.72
CA GLN A 629 -50.19 24.49 16.56
C GLN A 629 -50.97 23.71 15.50
N ALA A 630 -51.82 22.76 15.91
CA ALA A 630 -52.64 22.00 14.97
C ALA A 630 -53.70 22.88 14.29
N GLN A 631 -54.26 23.86 15.00
CA GLN A 631 -55.16 24.86 14.43
C GLN A 631 -54.44 25.79 13.45
N GLN A 632 -53.26 26.30 13.81
CA GLN A 632 -52.43 27.14 12.93
C GLN A 632 -51.99 26.39 11.67
N ASP A 633 -51.54 25.14 11.81
CA ASP A 633 -51.15 24.30 10.67
C ASP A 633 -52.35 24.03 9.75
N ASN A 634 -53.55 23.83 10.31
CA ASN A 634 -54.79 23.68 9.56
C ASN A 634 -55.18 24.95 8.79
N LEU A 635 -55.12 26.11 9.46
CA LEU A 635 -55.37 27.42 8.83
C LEU A 635 -54.37 27.71 7.70
N ARG A 636 -53.10 27.44 7.95
CA ARG A 636 -52.02 27.59 6.95
C ARG A 636 -52.19 26.65 5.77
N TYR A 637 -52.60 25.40 6.01
CA TYR A 637 -52.86 24.47 4.93
C TYR A 637 -54.02 24.96 4.06
N ASN A 638 -55.12 25.41 4.67
CA ASN A 638 -56.27 25.94 3.95
C ASN A 638 -55.92 27.20 3.15
N SER A 639 -55.13 28.12 3.71
CA SER A 639 -54.69 29.31 2.96
C SER A 639 -53.79 28.97 1.78
N LEU A 640 -52.88 28.00 1.94
CA LEU A 640 -52.02 27.54 0.86
C LEU A 640 -52.80 26.74 -0.20
N LEU A 641 -53.85 26.02 0.19
CA LEU A 641 -54.74 25.32 -0.74
C LEU A 641 -55.51 26.32 -1.60
N LEU A 642 -56.07 27.37 -0.99
CA LEU A 642 -56.71 28.48 -1.71
C LEU A 642 -55.75 29.15 -2.70
N GLN A 643 -54.52 29.46 -2.27
CA GLN A 643 -53.50 30.02 -3.17
C GLN A 643 -53.12 29.08 -4.32
N ALA A 644 -53.12 27.76 -4.09
CA ALA A 644 -52.84 26.78 -5.14
C ALA A 644 -54.02 26.66 -6.13
N GLN A 645 -55.25 26.77 -5.64
CA GLN A 645 -56.46 26.83 -6.47
C GLN A 645 -56.47 28.09 -7.36
N GLU A 646 -56.15 29.25 -6.80
CA GLU A 646 -56.01 30.52 -7.54
C GLU A 646 -54.94 30.46 -8.64
N LYS A 647 -53.91 29.63 -8.48
CA LYS A 647 -52.80 29.45 -9.44
C LYS A 647 -52.98 28.29 -10.41
N GLY A 648 -54.06 27.51 -10.30
CA GLY A 648 -54.27 26.30 -11.11
C GLY A 648 -53.33 25.13 -10.78
N GLU A 649 -52.66 25.14 -9.63
CA GLU A 649 -51.67 24.12 -9.20
C GLU A 649 -52.25 23.11 -8.20
N GLU A 650 -53.58 23.02 -8.05
CA GLU A 650 -54.24 22.23 -7.01
C GLU A 650 -53.84 20.75 -7.03
N GLN A 651 -53.72 20.13 -8.20
CA GLN A 651 -53.33 18.71 -8.32
C GLN A 651 -51.90 18.45 -7.86
N GLU A 652 -50.96 19.39 -8.08
CA GLU A 652 -49.58 19.23 -7.63
C GLU A 652 -49.45 19.52 -6.12
N PHE A 653 -50.20 20.49 -5.63
CA PHE A 653 -50.25 20.83 -4.20
C PHE A 653 -50.85 19.70 -3.36
N THR A 654 -51.94 19.10 -3.83
CA THR A 654 -52.57 17.93 -3.19
C THR A 654 -51.66 16.71 -3.23
N LYS A 655 -50.97 16.43 -4.35
CA LYS A 655 -49.95 15.35 -4.45
C LYS A 655 -48.79 15.51 -3.47
N ARG A 656 -48.38 16.74 -3.11
CA ARG A 656 -47.33 17.00 -2.10
C ARG A 656 -47.77 16.66 -0.67
N ASN A 657 -49.05 16.32 -0.45
CA ASN A 657 -49.61 15.71 0.76
C ASN A 657 -49.25 16.38 2.11
N LYS A 658 -48.98 17.70 2.09
CA LYS A 658 -48.66 18.45 3.31
C LYS A 658 -49.79 18.41 4.34
N GLY A 659 -51.04 18.26 3.87
CA GLY A 659 -52.23 18.17 4.72
C GLY A 659 -52.28 16.94 5.60
N LYS A 660 -52.05 15.75 5.02
CA LYS A 660 -52.03 14.48 5.77
C LYS A 660 -50.89 14.46 6.81
N GLN A 661 -49.74 15.06 6.51
CA GLN A 661 -48.57 15.05 7.39
C GLN A 661 -48.80 15.76 8.73
N TYR A 662 -49.40 16.95 8.76
CA TYR A 662 -49.63 17.66 10.02
C TYR A 662 -50.76 17.00 10.84
N LYS A 663 -51.83 16.51 10.18
CA LYS A 663 -52.92 15.77 10.82
C LYS A 663 -52.39 14.53 11.56
N LEU A 664 -51.55 13.73 10.90
CA LEU A 664 -50.89 12.56 11.50
C LEU A 664 -49.95 12.92 12.65
N ARG A 665 -49.21 14.03 12.52
CA ARG A 665 -48.32 14.51 13.58
C ARG A 665 -49.11 14.86 14.85
N PHE A 666 -50.27 15.52 14.70
CA PHE A 666 -51.16 15.83 15.81
C PHE A 666 -51.77 14.56 16.41
N ILE A 667 -52.42 13.72 15.59
CA ILE A 667 -53.07 12.47 16.01
C ILE A 667 -52.11 11.61 16.83
N ARG A 668 -50.90 11.36 16.31
CA ARG A 668 -49.90 10.53 17.00
C ARG A 668 -49.50 11.11 18.35
N LYS A 669 -49.36 12.44 18.44
CA LYS A 669 -48.97 13.11 19.68
C LYS A 669 -50.11 13.10 20.70
N ALA A 670 -51.34 13.33 20.25
CA ALA A 670 -52.54 13.31 21.08
C ALA A 670 -52.80 11.91 21.64
N TRP A 671 -52.80 10.87 20.80
CA TRP A 671 -52.99 9.48 21.25
C TRP A 671 -51.90 9.00 22.20
N HIS A 672 -50.65 9.40 21.96
CA HIS A 672 -49.57 9.06 22.87
C HIS A 672 -49.82 9.59 24.28
N LEU A 673 -50.35 10.82 24.38
CA LEU A 673 -50.66 11.48 25.65
C LEU A 673 -51.92 10.93 26.31
N MET A 674 -53.01 10.76 25.55
CA MET A 674 -54.32 10.36 26.08
C MET A 674 -54.42 8.87 26.35
N TYR A 675 -53.82 8.02 25.51
CA TYR A 675 -54.15 6.58 25.51
C TYR A 675 -52.92 5.68 25.64
N PHE A 676 -51.83 5.93 24.90
CA PHE A 676 -50.71 4.99 24.89
C PHE A 676 -49.84 5.06 26.16
N ARG A 677 -49.67 6.27 26.72
CA ARG A 677 -48.87 6.46 27.94
C ARG A 677 -49.40 5.63 29.10
N ASP A 678 -50.71 5.58 29.29
CA ASP A 678 -51.33 4.84 30.40
C ASP A 678 -51.17 3.34 30.23
N ALA A 679 -51.34 2.82 29.00
CA ALA A 679 -51.04 1.42 28.69
C ALA A 679 -49.57 1.05 28.97
N TYR A 680 -48.63 1.95 28.67
CA TYR A 680 -47.21 1.74 28.99
C TYR A 680 -46.93 1.75 30.51
N MET A 681 -47.63 2.60 31.26
CA MET A 681 -47.43 2.77 32.70
C MET A 681 -48.13 1.69 33.53
N GLN A 682 -49.33 1.22 33.12
CA GLN A 682 -50.00 0.06 33.73
C GLN A 682 -49.14 -1.19 33.60
N ASN A 683 -48.58 -1.49 32.42
CA ASN A 683 -47.76 -2.69 32.25
C ASN A 683 -46.43 -2.65 33.04
N LYS A 684 -45.90 -1.44 33.32
CA LYS A 684 -44.75 -1.26 34.22
C LYS A 684 -45.11 -1.59 35.68
N ARG A 685 -46.38 -1.43 36.06
CA ARG A 685 -46.89 -1.73 37.42
C ARG A 685 -47.33 -3.19 37.56
N ASP A 686 -47.99 -3.74 36.55
CA ASP A 686 -48.70 -5.04 36.63
C ASP A 686 -47.83 -6.25 36.24
N ALA A 687 -46.74 -6.05 35.48
CA ALA A 687 -45.83 -7.12 35.09
C ALA A 687 -44.38 -6.71 35.37
N LYS A 688 -43.54 -7.66 35.85
CA LYS A 688 -42.07 -7.51 35.94
C LYS A 688 -41.39 -7.40 34.54
N GLY A 689 -42.09 -6.88 33.53
CA GLY A 689 -41.65 -6.75 32.14
C GLY A 689 -41.23 -5.34 31.77
N HIS A 690 -40.36 -5.22 30.77
CA HIS A 690 -39.89 -3.94 30.25
C HIS A 690 -41.00 -3.27 29.41
N HIS A 691 -41.43 -2.06 29.78
CA HIS A 691 -42.43 -1.24 29.04
C HIS A 691 -42.22 -1.14 27.51
N LYS A 692 -40.99 -1.39 27.03
CA LYS A 692 -40.62 -1.41 25.61
C LYS A 692 -41.33 -2.48 24.77
N SER A 693 -41.85 -3.55 25.36
CA SER A 693 -42.58 -4.60 24.60
C SER A 693 -43.89 -4.10 23.99
N LEU A 694 -44.49 -3.07 24.59
CA LEU A 694 -45.73 -2.45 24.11
C LEU A 694 -45.48 -1.25 23.17
N HIS A 695 -44.23 -0.82 22.99
CA HIS A 695 -43.94 0.23 22.03
C HIS A 695 -44.14 -0.28 20.60
N ILE A 696 -44.58 0.62 19.71
CA ILE A 696 -44.42 0.42 18.27
C ILE A 696 -42.91 0.45 17.97
N SER A 697 -42.37 -0.67 17.51
CA SER A 697 -40.94 -0.85 17.22
C SER A 697 -40.50 0.00 16.02
N LYS A 698 -39.18 0.13 15.80
CA LYS A 698 -38.65 0.88 14.65
C LYS A 698 -39.07 0.25 13.31
N GLU A 699 -39.18 -1.07 13.26
CA GLU A 699 -39.62 -1.83 12.08
C GLU A 699 -41.12 -1.66 11.86
N GLU A 700 -41.92 -1.84 12.92
CA GLU A 700 -43.39 -1.64 12.89
C GLU A 700 -43.78 -0.19 12.58
N PHE A 701 -42.92 0.78 12.88
CA PHE A 701 -43.20 2.19 12.69
C PHE A 701 -43.35 2.58 11.21
N GLN A 702 -42.61 1.93 10.31
CA GLN A 702 -42.76 2.17 8.87
C GLN A 702 -44.14 1.72 8.39
N ASP A 703 -44.58 0.55 8.83
CA ASP A 703 -45.90 0.00 8.52
C ASP A 703 -47.03 0.83 9.12
N PHE A 704 -46.91 1.19 10.41
CA PHE A 704 -47.84 2.08 11.08
C PHE A 704 -48.01 3.40 10.32
N THR A 705 -46.90 4.01 9.89
CA THR A 705 -46.95 5.28 9.16
C THR A 705 -47.60 5.11 7.79
N ARG A 706 -47.27 4.03 7.06
CA ARG A 706 -47.89 3.69 5.77
C ARG A 706 -49.40 3.50 5.89
N TRP A 707 -49.84 2.70 6.86
CA TRP A 707 -51.27 2.40 7.05
C TRP A 707 -52.06 3.61 7.49
N MET A 708 -51.51 4.44 8.38
CA MET A 708 -52.15 5.69 8.81
C MET A 708 -52.24 6.75 7.70
N TYR A 709 -51.30 6.74 6.75
CA TYR A 709 -51.27 7.73 5.66
C TYR A 709 -52.33 7.47 4.59
N ALA A 710 -52.60 6.19 4.33
CA ALA A 710 -53.62 5.71 3.39
C ALA A 710 -54.84 5.13 4.14
N PHE A 711 -55.18 5.72 5.30
CA PHE A 711 -56.21 5.23 6.22
C PHE A 711 -57.60 5.06 5.58
N ASP A 712 -57.93 5.95 4.64
CA ASP A 712 -59.18 5.98 3.86
C ASP A 712 -59.04 5.45 2.42
N GLU A 713 -57.81 5.28 1.93
CA GLU A 713 -57.56 4.87 0.53
C GLU A 713 -57.52 3.34 0.38
N VAL A 714 -57.11 2.62 1.43
CA VAL A 714 -56.95 1.16 1.41
C VAL A 714 -57.71 0.54 2.59
N GLU A 715 -58.81 -0.14 2.32
CA GLU A 715 -59.73 -0.69 3.32
C GLU A 715 -59.05 -1.66 4.32
N GLN A 716 -58.10 -2.47 3.84
CA GLN A 716 -57.34 -3.44 4.65
C GLN A 716 -56.42 -2.78 5.69
N TYR A 717 -55.99 -1.53 5.47
CA TYR A 717 -55.02 -0.87 6.36
C TYR A 717 -55.62 -0.54 7.73
N LYS A 718 -56.92 -0.29 7.79
CA LYS A 718 -57.62 -0.11 9.07
C LYS A 718 -57.62 -1.39 9.91
N GLU A 719 -57.80 -2.56 9.28
CA GLU A 719 -57.69 -3.84 9.97
C GLU A 719 -56.27 -4.10 10.48
N HIS A 720 -55.24 -3.80 9.69
CA HIS A 720 -53.85 -3.94 10.11
C HIS A 720 -53.52 -3.04 11.30
N LEU A 721 -54.01 -1.79 11.31
CA LEU A 721 -53.88 -0.89 12.45
C LEU A 721 -54.58 -1.42 13.69
N ILE A 722 -55.79 -1.98 13.56
CA ILE A 722 -56.52 -2.61 14.66
C ILE A 722 -55.73 -3.81 15.22
N ARG A 723 -55.16 -4.68 14.37
CA ARG A 723 -54.31 -5.80 14.82
C ARG A 723 -53.07 -5.32 15.56
N LEU A 724 -52.41 -4.27 15.06
CA LEU A 724 -51.26 -3.65 15.72
C LEU A 724 -51.66 -3.06 17.08
N PHE A 725 -52.77 -2.32 17.17
CA PHE A 725 -53.21 -1.73 18.43
C PHE A 725 -53.68 -2.78 19.44
N LYS A 726 -54.26 -3.88 18.96
CA LYS A 726 -54.62 -5.03 19.80
C LYS A 726 -53.39 -5.71 20.38
N SER A 727 -52.34 -5.95 19.57
CA SER A 727 -51.10 -6.59 20.05
C SER A 727 -50.34 -5.72 21.06
N LYS A 728 -50.49 -4.40 21.00
CA LYS A 728 -49.93 -3.44 21.97
C LYS A 728 -50.88 -3.08 23.13
N ASN A 729 -52.03 -3.75 23.26
CA ASN A 729 -53.05 -3.51 24.28
C ASN A 729 -53.67 -2.10 24.31
N PHE A 730 -53.54 -1.29 23.25
CA PHE A 730 -54.11 0.06 23.25
C PHE A 730 -55.64 0.07 23.17
N LEU A 731 -56.24 -0.97 22.56
CA LEU A 731 -57.70 -1.09 22.44
C LEU A 731 -58.42 -1.46 23.75
N ARG A 732 -57.71 -1.63 24.88
CA ARG A 732 -58.36 -1.76 26.19
C ARG A 732 -59.06 -0.48 26.62
N ASN A 733 -58.61 0.68 26.13
CA ASN A 733 -59.29 1.94 26.34
C ASN A 733 -60.50 2.02 25.38
N HIS A 734 -61.72 1.96 25.92
CA HIS A 734 -62.95 1.97 25.15
C HIS A 734 -63.14 3.25 24.32
N GLU A 735 -62.68 4.39 24.82
CA GLU A 735 -62.72 5.66 24.09
C GLU A 735 -61.83 5.62 22.85
N PHE A 736 -60.59 5.12 22.99
CA PHE A 736 -59.67 4.94 21.86
C PHE A 736 -60.17 3.89 20.85
N GLN A 737 -60.72 2.78 21.35
CA GLN A 737 -61.32 1.76 20.50
C GLN A 737 -62.47 2.33 19.67
N HIS A 738 -63.35 3.12 20.30
CA HIS A 738 -64.44 3.80 19.62
C HIS A 738 -63.92 4.83 18.60
N LEU A 739 -62.91 5.62 18.98
CA LEU A 739 -62.29 6.62 18.11
C LEU A 739 -61.75 6.02 16.79
N ILE A 740 -61.06 4.87 16.87
CA ILE A 740 -60.50 4.18 15.69
C ILE A 740 -61.59 3.47 14.87
N LEU A 741 -62.49 2.72 15.52
CA LEU A 741 -63.48 1.89 14.81
C LEU A 741 -64.48 2.76 14.04
N PHE A 742 -64.92 3.88 14.63
CA PHE A 742 -65.98 4.73 14.06
C PHE A 742 -65.48 5.90 13.21
N SER A 743 -64.18 5.99 12.91
CA SER A 743 -63.64 6.97 11.97
C SER A 743 -63.54 6.37 10.57
N LYS A 744 -64.19 6.99 9.56
CA LYS A 744 -64.18 6.52 8.17
C LYS A 744 -63.05 7.12 7.33
N SER A 745 -62.47 8.24 7.77
CA SER A 745 -61.32 8.87 7.09
C SER A 745 -60.30 9.47 8.06
N LEU A 746 -59.11 9.76 7.54
CA LEU A 746 -58.05 10.42 8.32
C LEU A 746 -58.49 11.80 8.83
N ASP A 747 -59.32 12.48 8.06
CA ASP A 747 -59.85 13.80 8.41
C ASP A 747 -60.89 13.73 9.52
N GLN A 748 -61.81 12.76 9.44
CA GLN A 748 -62.72 12.48 10.55
C GLN A 748 -61.96 12.08 11.82
N LEU A 749 -60.92 11.27 11.67
CA LEU A 749 -60.09 10.82 12.77
C LEU A 749 -59.34 11.99 13.42
N PHE A 750 -58.83 12.93 12.62
CA PHE A 750 -58.20 14.16 13.10
C PHE A 750 -59.18 15.01 13.90
N VAL A 751 -60.39 15.28 13.36
CA VAL A 751 -61.41 16.10 14.02
C VAL A 751 -61.86 15.46 15.34
N LYS A 752 -62.19 14.16 15.33
CA LYS A 752 -62.60 13.44 16.54
C LYS A 752 -61.48 13.40 17.59
N THR A 753 -60.24 13.14 17.16
CA THR A 753 -59.08 13.15 18.06
C THR A 753 -58.85 14.53 18.67
N ARG A 754 -59.09 15.61 17.91
CA ARG A 754 -58.98 16.98 18.44
C ARG A 754 -60.04 17.25 19.50
N VAL A 755 -61.30 16.87 19.27
CA VAL A 755 -62.40 17.05 20.23
C VAL A 755 -62.12 16.28 21.52
N GLU A 756 -61.69 15.02 21.44
CA GLU A 756 -61.33 14.25 22.64
C GLU A 756 -60.11 14.84 23.35
N PHE A 757 -59.13 15.35 22.61
CA PHE A 757 -57.98 16.04 23.21
C PHE A 757 -58.36 17.36 23.90
N GLU A 758 -59.33 18.11 23.37
CA GLU A 758 -59.91 19.30 24.03
C GLU A 758 -60.62 18.94 25.34
N LYS A 759 -61.37 17.83 25.37
CA LYS A 759 -62.02 17.34 26.60
C LYS A 759 -60.98 16.84 27.62
N TRP A 760 -59.99 16.08 27.16
CA TRP A 760 -58.90 15.57 27.99
C TRP A 760 -58.10 16.69 28.63
N LEU A 761 -57.86 17.80 27.91
CA LEU A 761 -57.20 19.00 28.43
C LEU A 761 -57.96 19.64 29.60
N LYS A 762 -59.31 19.69 29.54
CA LYS A 762 -60.13 20.25 30.62
C LYS A 762 -60.06 19.44 31.90
N THR A 763 -59.81 18.13 31.80
CA THR A 763 -59.75 17.19 32.94
C THR A 763 -58.33 16.91 33.44
N ASN A 764 -57.32 17.03 32.56
CA ASN A 764 -55.92 16.68 32.86
C ASN A 764 -54.97 17.89 32.78
N SER A 765 -55.49 19.11 32.89
CA SER A 765 -54.67 20.32 32.91
C SER A 765 -53.69 20.21 34.08
N PRO A 766 -52.37 20.12 33.85
CA PRO A 766 -51.42 19.92 34.93
C PRO A 766 -51.34 21.19 35.77
N ASP A 767 -51.78 21.11 37.03
CA ASP A 767 -51.26 21.99 38.05
C ASP A 767 -49.73 21.89 38.04
N LYS A 768 -49.07 23.06 37.86
CA LYS A 768 -47.63 23.32 37.91
C LYS A 768 -46.74 22.17 37.45
N VAL A 769 -46.22 22.29 36.23
CA VAL A 769 -45.01 21.60 35.72
C VAL A 769 -44.07 21.25 36.88
N GLN A 770 -43.92 19.96 37.19
CA GLN A 770 -42.93 19.47 38.16
C GLN A 770 -41.61 20.19 37.90
N GLN A 771 -41.24 21.12 38.80
CA GLN A 771 -39.99 21.85 38.74
C GLN A 771 -38.88 20.79 38.84
N ARG A 772 -38.20 20.50 37.72
CA ARG A 772 -37.00 19.65 37.75
C ARG A 772 -35.92 20.45 38.46
N SER A 773 -35.70 20.22 39.75
CA SER A 773 -34.62 20.85 40.53
C SER A 773 -33.24 20.48 39.96
N LEU A 774 -32.21 21.29 40.27
CA LEU A 774 -30.80 21.01 39.96
C LEU A 774 -30.38 19.57 40.32
N GLU A 775 -30.96 19.03 41.40
CA GLU A 775 -30.73 17.68 41.91
C GLU A 775 -30.99 16.60 40.86
N ASN A 776 -31.98 16.79 40.00
CA ASN A 776 -32.31 15.85 38.91
C ASN A 776 -31.23 15.81 37.81
N TYR A 777 -30.41 16.85 37.71
CA TYR A 777 -29.32 16.94 36.74
C TYR A 777 -27.95 16.62 37.36
N LEU A 778 -27.80 16.66 38.69
CA LEU A 778 -26.54 16.32 39.37
C LEU A 778 -25.95 14.97 38.92
N PRO A 779 -26.72 13.87 38.75
CA PRO A 779 -26.17 12.60 38.26
C PRO A 779 -25.56 12.69 36.85
N ILE A 780 -26.17 13.49 35.96
CA ILE A 780 -25.71 13.69 34.58
C ILE A 780 -24.49 14.62 34.55
N LEU A 781 -24.50 15.65 35.39
CA LEU A 781 -23.38 16.59 35.53
C LEU A 781 -22.17 15.92 36.20
N ASN A 782 -22.40 14.95 37.08
CA ASN A 782 -21.35 14.19 37.75
C ASN A 782 -20.83 13.01 36.93
N ASP A 783 -21.46 12.71 35.78
CA ASP A 783 -21.06 11.62 34.91
C ASP A 783 -19.58 11.75 34.48
N ASN A 784 -18.94 10.63 34.20
CA ASN A 784 -17.51 10.57 33.88
C ASN A 784 -17.18 11.10 32.48
N MET A 785 -18.19 11.58 31.73
CA MET A 785 -18.05 12.02 30.34
C MET A 785 -17.98 13.54 30.23
N TRP A 786 -16.89 14.04 29.66
CA TRP A 786 -16.62 15.46 29.51
C TRP A 786 -16.67 15.89 28.04
N PHE A 787 -17.46 16.93 27.75
CA PHE A 787 -17.58 17.55 26.44
C PHE A 787 -16.95 18.95 26.48
N ILE A 788 -15.94 19.16 25.63
CA ILE A 788 -15.27 20.46 25.54
C ILE A 788 -16.09 21.36 24.61
N ASN A 789 -16.63 22.46 25.15
CA ASN A 789 -17.31 23.48 24.36
C ASN A 789 -16.28 24.35 23.63
N ILE A 790 -16.38 24.44 22.29
CA ILE A 790 -15.42 25.19 21.46
C ILE A 790 -15.37 26.69 21.79
N THR A 791 -16.51 27.31 22.10
CA THR A 791 -16.58 28.74 22.43
C THR A 791 -15.92 28.99 23.78
N HIS A 792 -16.21 28.14 24.76
CA HIS A 792 -15.56 28.19 26.08
C HIS A 792 -14.04 28.00 25.97
N PHE A 793 -13.61 27.00 25.18
CA PHE A 793 -12.20 26.74 24.93
C PHE A 793 -11.49 27.93 24.27
N ARG A 794 -12.12 28.58 23.29
CA ARG A 794 -11.57 29.79 22.66
C ARG A 794 -11.45 30.97 23.62
N LYS A 795 -12.44 31.17 24.51
CA LYS A 795 -12.35 32.18 25.57
C LYS A 795 -11.18 31.88 26.50
N PHE A 796 -11.01 30.62 26.91
CA PHE A 796 -9.88 30.19 27.71
C PHE A 796 -8.53 30.50 27.03
N LEU A 797 -8.36 30.18 25.74
CA LEU A 797 -7.12 30.47 25.01
C LEU A 797 -6.74 31.95 25.00
N MET A 798 -7.73 32.85 25.09
CA MET A 798 -7.53 34.30 25.13
C MET A 798 -7.37 34.84 26.57
N SER A 799 -7.67 34.06 27.60
CA SER A 799 -7.60 34.49 29.01
C SER A 799 -6.16 34.50 29.53
N ASP A 800 -5.91 35.26 30.60
CA ASP A 800 -4.59 35.30 31.28
C ASP A 800 -4.26 34.01 32.03
N ARG A 801 -5.25 33.15 32.23
CA ARG A 801 -5.09 31.83 32.87
C ARG A 801 -4.51 30.78 31.91
N CYS A 802 -4.61 31.00 30.60
CA CYS A 802 -3.97 30.13 29.62
C CYS A 802 -2.46 30.39 29.58
N LYS A 803 -1.66 29.39 29.96
CA LYS A 803 -0.19 29.47 29.91
C LYS A 803 0.35 29.46 28.48
N ALA A 804 -0.41 28.92 27.52
CA ALA A 804 -0.09 28.91 26.10
C ALA A 804 -0.30 30.30 25.46
N LYS A 805 0.50 31.29 25.88
CA LYS A 805 0.40 32.70 25.46
C LYS A 805 0.60 32.90 23.94
N HIS A 806 1.15 31.93 23.23
CA HIS A 806 1.40 31.99 21.78
C HIS A 806 0.13 32.02 20.92
N PHE A 807 -1.04 31.66 21.47
CA PHE A 807 -2.32 31.82 20.77
C PHE A 807 -2.84 33.26 20.78
N LYS A 808 -2.38 34.12 21.71
CA LYS A 808 -2.83 35.52 21.82
C LYS A 808 -2.20 36.40 20.75
N GLY A 809 -2.97 36.74 19.72
CA GLY A 809 -2.53 37.71 18.70
C GLY A 809 -2.61 39.15 19.21
N LYS A 810 -1.75 40.04 18.66
CA LYS A 810 -1.74 41.49 18.97
C LYS A 810 -3.09 42.19 18.75
N ASN A 811 -3.95 41.62 17.91
CA ASN A 811 -5.25 42.19 17.53
C ASN A 811 -6.43 41.59 18.32
N GLY A 812 -6.17 40.88 19.43
CA GLY A 812 -7.21 40.21 20.21
C GLY A 812 -7.85 39.00 19.52
N LYS A 813 -7.20 38.44 18.48
CA LYS A 813 -7.66 37.24 17.74
C LYS A 813 -6.66 36.09 17.89
N ILE A 814 -7.16 34.86 17.82
CA ILE A 814 -6.31 33.66 17.83
C ILE A 814 -5.48 33.59 16.56
N ASN A 815 -4.15 33.43 16.69
CA ASN A 815 -3.23 33.34 15.57
C ASN A 815 -2.82 31.88 15.29
N PHE A 816 -2.91 31.43 14.03
CA PHE A 816 -2.55 30.08 13.60
C PHE A 816 -1.27 30.08 12.75
N SER A 817 -0.16 29.52 13.27
CA SER A 817 1.11 29.40 12.51
C SER A 817 0.95 28.60 11.22
N ALA A 818 0.08 27.59 11.22
CA ALA A 818 -0.20 26.77 10.03
C ALA A 818 -0.80 27.55 8.85
N LEU A 819 -1.44 28.71 9.09
CA LEU A 819 -1.96 29.55 8.01
C LEU A 819 -0.84 30.20 7.19
N ASN A 820 0.33 30.44 7.79
CA ASN A 820 1.51 30.95 7.09
C ASN A 820 2.04 29.96 6.04
N ASN A 821 1.76 28.67 6.21
CA ASN A 821 2.18 27.60 5.30
C ASN A 821 1.18 27.30 4.17
N SER A 822 0.16 28.14 4.01
CA SER A 822 -0.81 28.02 2.92
C SER A 822 -0.17 28.05 1.51
N ASN A 823 1.02 28.63 1.36
CA ASN A 823 1.80 28.62 0.12
C ASN A 823 2.21 27.21 -0.34
N ASN A 824 2.21 26.23 0.56
CA ASN A 824 2.54 24.85 0.27
C ASN A 824 1.35 24.03 -0.28
N LEU A 825 0.14 24.59 -0.22
CA LEU A 825 -1.07 23.94 -0.73
C LEU A 825 -1.23 24.15 -2.24
N ILE A 826 -2.13 23.35 -2.83
CA ILE A 826 -2.49 23.50 -4.23
C ILE A 826 -3.56 24.58 -4.32
N ASN A 827 -3.15 25.79 -4.72
CA ASN A 827 -4.02 26.98 -4.72
C ASN A 827 -5.32 26.76 -5.49
N SER A 828 -5.34 26.01 -6.59
CA SER A 828 -6.58 25.75 -7.36
C SER A 828 -7.65 24.97 -6.59
N TYR A 829 -7.31 24.35 -5.45
CA TYR A 829 -8.29 23.68 -4.58
C TYR A 829 -8.98 24.66 -3.62
N TYR A 830 -8.45 25.88 -3.48
CA TYR A 830 -8.82 26.86 -2.46
C TYR A 830 -8.96 28.25 -3.09
N GLU A 831 -10.18 28.78 -3.16
CA GLU A 831 -10.44 30.08 -3.78
C GLU A 831 -10.13 31.28 -2.88
N LYS A 832 -9.93 32.46 -3.51
CA LYS A 832 -9.71 33.74 -2.82
C LYS A 832 -11.04 34.36 -2.35
N GLU A 833 -11.02 35.14 -1.26
CA GLU A 833 -12.20 35.64 -0.54
C GLU A 833 -13.18 36.52 -1.37
N SER A 834 -12.85 36.87 -2.62
CA SER A 834 -13.62 37.78 -3.49
C SER A 834 -15.01 37.30 -3.92
N TYR A 835 -15.39 36.03 -3.70
CA TYR A 835 -16.65 35.43 -4.19
C TYR A 835 -17.66 35.06 -3.08
N LEU A 836 -17.67 35.82 -1.97
CA LEU A 836 -18.46 35.54 -0.76
C LEU A 836 -19.99 35.41 -0.92
N ASN A 837 -20.56 35.78 -2.07
CA ASN A 837 -22.01 36.02 -2.19
C ASN A 837 -22.84 34.86 -2.76
N GLN A 838 -22.26 33.88 -3.45
CA GLN A 838 -23.04 32.85 -4.17
C GLN A 838 -23.03 31.45 -3.52
N ASN A 839 -21.96 31.05 -2.78
CA ASN A 839 -21.89 29.72 -2.13
C ASN A 839 -21.14 29.72 -0.78
N LYS A 840 -21.74 30.40 0.21
CA LYS A 840 -21.18 30.55 1.57
C LYS A 840 -20.86 29.20 2.26
N LYS A 841 -21.61 28.13 1.96
CA LYS A 841 -21.42 26.80 2.57
C LYS A 841 -20.12 26.14 2.11
N LEU A 842 -19.93 25.95 0.80
CA LEU A 842 -18.73 25.35 0.23
C LEU A 842 -17.50 26.20 0.58
N PHE A 843 -17.62 27.52 0.52
CA PHE A 843 -16.55 28.44 0.93
C PHE A 843 -16.10 28.20 2.39
N ASN A 844 -17.04 28.09 3.33
CA ASN A 844 -16.73 27.82 4.73
C ASN A 844 -16.07 26.46 4.92
N GLU A 845 -16.57 25.42 4.24
CA GLU A 845 -15.98 24.07 4.27
C GLU A 845 -14.54 24.07 3.72
N LEU A 846 -14.28 24.79 2.63
CA LEU A 846 -12.95 24.94 2.05
C LEU A 846 -11.99 25.74 2.93
N LYS A 847 -12.48 26.77 3.63
CA LYS A 847 -11.69 27.54 4.60
C LYS A 847 -11.23 26.66 5.76
N THR A 848 -12.11 25.79 6.25
CA THR A 848 -11.75 24.79 7.27
C THR A 848 -10.77 23.77 6.72
N ALA A 849 -11.04 23.19 5.54
CA ALA A 849 -10.15 22.21 4.90
C ALA A 849 -8.75 22.79 4.63
N LYS A 850 -8.65 24.07 4.28
CA LYS A 850 -7.36 24.76 4.05
C LYS A 850 -6.48 24.75 5.31
N LEU A 851 -7.05 25.07 6.47
CA LEU A 851 -6.31 25.05 7.75
C LEU A 851 -5.89 23.62 8.11
N GLU A 852 -6.81 22.66 7.96
CA GLU A 852 -6.55 21.24 8.23
C GLU A 852 -5.45 20.68 7.33
N ASP A 853 -5.50 20.95 6.04
CA ASP A 853 -4.49 20.52 5.07
C ASP A 853 -3.13 21.17 5.34
N SER A 854 -3.10 22.45 5.73
CA SER A 854 -1.86 23.10 6.20
C SER A 854 -1.24 22.36 7.38
N LEU A 855 -2.04 21.95 8.38
CA LEU A 855 -1.56 21.18 9.53
C LEU A 855 -1.09 19.77 9.12
N LEU A 856 -1.79 19.11 8.21
CA LEU A 856 -1.37 17.81 7.67
C LEU A 856 -0.02 17.91 6.95
N TYR A 857 0.22 19.00 6.22
CA TYR A 857 1.50 19.25 5.56
C TYR A 857 2.63 19.33 6.59
N GLU A 858 2.44 20.03 7.71
CA GLU A 858 3.43 20.07 8.80
C GLU A 858 3.71 18.70 9.39
N ILE A 859 2.67 17.92 9.66
CA ILE A 859 2.81 16.55 10.13
C ILE A 859 3.64 15.72 9.13
N ALA A 860 3.39 15.91 7.83
CA ALA A 860 4.16 15.25 6.78
C ALA A 860 5.66 15.62 6.87
N PHE A 861 5.98 16.91 6.96
CA PHE A 861 7.37 17.37 7.06
C PHE A 861 8.03 16.94 8.37
N HIS A 862 7.29 16.91 9.47
CA HIS A 862 7.77 16.32 10.72
C HIS A 862 8.18 14.86 10.49
N TYR A 863 7.33 14.04 9.84
CA TYR A 863 7.68 12.66 9.53
C TYR A 863 8.88 12.53 8.59
N LEU A 864 9.03 13.39 7.59
CA LEU A 864 10.19 13.39 6.70
C LEU A 864 11.50 13.72 7.44
N ASN A 865 11.43 14.65 8.39
CA ASN A 865 12.60 15.21 9.08
C ASN A 865 13.07 14.39 10.30
N VAL A 866 12.36 13.34 10.71
CA VAL A 866 12.73 12.49 11.88
C VAL A 866 14.18 11.99 11.81
N LYS A 867 14.72 11.77 10.60
CA LYS A 867 16.11 11.29 10.38
C LYS A 867 17.04 12.31 9.70
N GLY A 868 16.61 13.56 9.49
CA GLY A 868 17.44 14.67 8.94
C GLY A 868 18.10 14.47 7.56
N SER A 869 17.78 13.38 6.85
CA SER A 869 18.52 12.90 5.68
C SER A 869 17.96 13.36 4.34
N TYR A 870 16.77 13.95 4.35
CA TYR A 870 16.03 14.36 3.17
C TYR A 870 15.90 15.88 3.12
N LYS A 871 16.29 16.50 2.00
CA LYS A 871 16.06 17.93 1.77
C LYS A 871 15.01 18.14 0.68
N LEU A 872 13.86 18.69 1.08
CA LEU A 872 12.87 19.30 0.19
C LEU A 872 12.78 20.79 0.53
N SER A 873 13.08 21.67 -0.42
CA SER A 873 12.71 23.09 -0.28
C SER A 873 11.19 23.19 -0.16
N HIS A 874 10.67 24.07 0.70
CA HIS A 874 9.22 24.27 0.87
C HIS A 874 8.58 24.55 -0.49
N ARG A 875 7.76 23.61 -0.96
CA ARG A 875 7.21 23.58 -2.31
C ARG A 875 5.78 23.09 -2.25
N GLN A 876 4.97 23.52 -3.21
CA GLN A 876 3.60 23.04 -3.35
C GLN A 876 3.55 21.51 -3.48
N VAL A 877 2.48 20.90 -2.96
CA VAL A 877 2.28 19.43 -3.02
C VAL A 877 2.49 18.85 -4.42
N ASN A 878 1.93 19.47 -5.46
CA ASN A 878 2.11 19.02 -6.85
C ASN A 878 3.57 19.08 -7.33
N GLN A 879 4.34 20.04 -6.84
CA GLN A 879 5.77 20.12 -7.13
C GLN A 879 6.52 19.02 -6.37
N ILE A 880 6.18 18.75 -5.11
CA ILE A 880 6.79 17.65 -4.32
C ILE A 880 6.56 16.31 -5.02
N LEU A 881 5.33 16.01 -5.42
CA LEU A 881 4.96 14.77 -6.13
C LEU A 881 5.75 14.55 -7.43
N ARG A 882 6.15 15.65 -8.09
CA ARG A 882 6.94 15.65 -9.33
C ARG A 882 8.44 15.86 -9.11
N SER A 883 8.84 16.19 -7.89
CA SER A 883 10.22 16.56 -7.58
C SER A 883 11.13 15.35 -7.47
N GLU A 884 12.40 15.66 -7.60
CA GLU A 884 13.49 14.76 -7.27
C GLU A 884 13.92 15.04 -5.82
N VAL A 885 13.76 14.04 -4.96
CA VAL A 885 14.27 14.04 -3.59
C VAL A 885 15.77 13.83 -3.62
N ARG A 886 16.48 14.63 -2.83
CA ARG A 886 17.94 14.62 -2.73
C ARG A 886 18.37 14.10 -1.37
N ILE A 887 19.30 13.16 -1.37
CA ILE A 887 19.97 12.66 -0.18
C ILE A 887 21.44 13.02 -0.25
N MET A 888 21.92 13.68 0.78
CA MET A 888 23.32 14.03 0.94
C MET A 888 24.06 12.84 1.54
N VAL A 889 25.12 12.38 0.86
CA VAL A 889 26.03 11.36 1.37
C VAL A 889 27.31 12.07 1.79
N ASN A 890 27.53 12.10 3.10
CA ASN A 890 28.71 12.72 3.69
C ASN A 890 29.76 11.65 4.02
N SER A 891 31.04 12.04 4.07
CA SER A 891 32.10 11.18 4.58
C SER A 891 31.95 10.99 6.09
N ILE A 892 32.17 9.77 6.58
CA ILE A 892 32.11 9.48 8.01
C ILE A 892 33.25 10.19 8.78
N LYS A 893 34.41 10.38 8.16
CA LYS A 893 35.59 10.94 8.85
C LYS A 893 35.53 12.45 9.04
N ASN A 894 35.04 13.17 8.02
CA ASN A 894 35.18 14.63 7.95
C ASN A 894 33.84 15.36 7.77
N GLU A 895 32.71 14.65 7.80
CA GLU A 895 31.33 15.15 7.56
C GLU A 895 31.08 15.91 6.24
N ASN A 896 32.09 16.04 5.38
CA ASN A 896 31.98 16.69 4.08
C ASN A 896 31.09 15.91 3.12
N LEU A 897 30.29 16.63 2.33
CA LEU A 897 29.45 16.06 1.27
C LEU A 897 30.31 15.40 0.19
N LEU A 898 30.24 14.08 0.08
CA LEU A 898 30.87 13.32 -1.01
C LEU A 898 30.05 13.46 -2.29
N TYR A 899 28.75 13.17 -2.20
CA TYR A 899 27.84 13.24 -3.34
C TYR A 899 26.37 13.26 -2.92
N THR A 900 25.48 13.58 -3.86
CA THR A 900 24.03 13.57 -3.65
C THR A 900 23.36 12.45 -4.45
N ILE A 901 22.55 11.62 -3.79
CA ILE A 901 21.66 10.69 -4.48
C ILE A 901 20.36 11.40 -4.84
N LYS A 902 20.00 11.30 -6.11
CA LYS A 902 18.83 11.90 -6.73
C LYS A 902 17.78 10.83 -7.03
N ALA A 903 16.59 10.92 -6.44
CA ALA A 903 15.52 9.98 -6.70
C ALA A 903 14.17 10.69 -6.93
N PRO A 904 13.34 10.22 -7.88
CA PRO A 904 11.96 10.68 -7.98
C PRO A 904 11.21 10.45 -6.66
N PHE A 905 10.30 11.37 -6.28
CA PHE A 905 9.47 11.24 -5.07
C PHE A 905 8.82 9.86 -4.92
N LYS A 906 8.23 9.32 -5.99
CA LYS A 906 7.62 7.96 -6.01
C LYS A 906 8.59 6.80 -5.68
N LYS A 907 9.90 7.06 -5.70
CA LYS A 907 10.96 6.11 -5.34
C LYS A 907 11.57 6.42 -3.97
N LEU A 908 10.98 7.33 -3.17
CA LEU A 908 11.50 7.72 -1.86
C LEU A 908 11.59 6.52 -0.91
N LEU A 909 10.52 5.71 -0.83
CA LEU A 909 10.55 4.47 -0.04
C LEU A 909 11.59 3.47 -0.56
N ASP A 910 11.75 3.35 -1.88
CA ASP A 910 12.74 2.45 -2.49
C ASP A 910 14.18 2.93 -2.27
N LEU A 911 14.37 4.23 -2.07
CA LEU A 911 15.64 4.84 -1.71
C LEU A 911 15.99 4.57 -0.25
N ASP A 912 15.09 4.86 0.69
CA ASP A 912 15.28 4.57 2.12
C ASP A 912 15.53 3.08 2.39
N LYS A 913 14.81 2.21 1.67
CA LYS A 913 15.03 0.75 1.67
C LYS A 913 16.46 0.38 1.35
N LYS A 914 17.05 1.02 0.34
CA LYS A 914 18.41 0.71 -0.06
C LYS A 914 19.40 1.24 0.95
N ILE A 915 19.18 2.45 1.43
CA ILE A 915 20.04 3.07 2.42
C ILE A 915 20.05 2.27 3.72
N SER A 916 18.88 1.84 4.21
CA SER A 916 18.77 0.95 5.39
C SER A 916 19.40 -0.43 5.14
N LEU A 917 19.24 -1.02 3.95
CA LEU A 917 19.95 -2.25 3.57
C LEU A 917 21.47 -2.08 3.63
N TYR A 918 21.97 -0.89 3.28
CA TYR A 918 23.39 -0.59 3.37
C TYR A 918 23.83 -0.34 4.83
N LYS A 919 22.98 0.26 5.65
CA LYS A 919 23.27 0.55 7.07
C LYS A 919 23.24 -0.68 8.00
N ASN A 920 22.38 -1.67 7.77
CA ASN A 920 22.07 -2.74 8.75
C ASN A 920 22.89 -4.04 8.61
N THR A 921 23.93 -4.09 7.78
CA THR A 921 24.88 -5.22 7.78
C THR A 921 25.94 -5.00 8.86
N SER A 922 26.20 -6.00 9.72
CA SER A 922 27.24 -5.99 10.77
C SER A 922 28.69 -5.80 10.26
N ARG A 923 28.87 -5.59 8.94
CA ARG A 923 30.11 -5.19 8.26
C ARG A 923 29.93 -3.98 7.32
N GLY A 924 28.97 -3.10 7.62
CA GLY A 924 28.74 -1.76 7.06
C GLY A 924 29.02 -1.59 5.55
N TYR A 925 27.96 -1.68 4.73
CA TYR A 925 27.96 -1.01 3.44
C TYR A 925 27.84 0.49 3.69
N ASN A 926 28.93 1.20 3.49
CA ASN A 926 28.93 2.65 3.59
C ASN A 926 28.55 3.21 2.21
N LEU A 927 27.55 4.11 2.10
CA LEU A 927 27.29 4.83 0.84
C LEU A 927 28.54 5.58 0.36
N GLU A 928 29.48 5.86 1.26
CA GLU A 928 30.83 6.31 0.97
C GLU A 928 31.71 5.24 0.27
N LYS A 929 31.62 3.95 0.60
CA LYS A 929 32.33 2.89 -0.16
C LYS A 929 31.88 2.83 -1.62
N LEU A 930 30.60 3.10 -1.89
CA LEU A 930 30.09 3.20 -3.26
C LEU A 930 30.77 4.32 -4.05
N PHE A 931 31.04 5.46 -3.40
CA PHE A 931 31.77 6.57 -4.01
C PHE A 931 33.18 6.13 -4.44
N TYR A 932 33.93 5.50 -3.53
CA TYR A 932 35.28 4.99 -3.84
C TYR A 932 35.25 3.91 -4.92
N TYR A 933 34.27 3.01 -4.89
CA TYR A 933 34.13 1.97 -5.92
C TYR A 933 33.93 2.55 -7.33
N ILE A 934 33.09 3.59 -7.46
CA ILE A 934 32.87 4.29 -8.74
C ILE A 934 34.17 4.96 -9.22
N HIS A 935 34.95 5.55 -8.31
CA HIS A 935 36.25 6.17 -8.63
C HIS A 935 37.28 5.15 -9.10
N ASN A 936 37.40 4.03 -8.39
CA ASN A 936 38.34 2.96 -8.71
C ASN A 936 37.99 2.29 -10.06
N ASN A 937 36.71 2.30 -10.45
CA ASN A 937 36.22 1.72 -11.71
C ASN A 937 35.93 2.77 -12.80
N LYS A 938 36.50 3.98 -12.72
CA LYS A 938 36.22 5.09 -13.66
C LYS A 938 36.40 4.74 -15.15
N ASN A 939 37.26 3.77 -15.46
CA ASN A 939 37.57 3.36 -16.83
C ASN A 939 36.66 2.24 -17.37
N ASP A 940 35.88 1.57 -16.53
CA ASP A 940 34.98 0.48 -16.94
C ASP A 940 33.79 1.04 -17.76
N SER A 941 33.43 0.40 -18.87
CA SER A 941 32.41 0.93 -19.80
C SER A 941 31.05 1.17 -19.15
N ASP A 942 30.69 0.37 -18.14
CA ASP A 942 29.39 0.44 -17.48
C ASP A 942 29.38 1.47 -16.32
N ILE A 943 30.55 1.82 -15.77
CA ILE A 943 30.70 2.76 -14.65
C ILE A 943 31.14 4.14 -15.15
N ARG A 944 31.88 4.22 -16.24
CA ARG A 944 32.40 5.46 -16.82
C ARG A 944 31.32 6.55 -17.01
N PRO A 945 30.09 6.28 -17.47
CA PRO A 945 29.05 7.30 -17.56
C PRO A 945 28.62 7.84 -16.19
N ILE A 946 28.56 6.96 -15.19
CA ILE A 946 28.16 7.29 -13.81
C ILE A 946 29.27 8.11 -13.13
N TYR A 947 30.53 7.72 -13.32
CA TYR A 947 31.69 8.47 -12.84
C TYR A 947 31.73 9.89 -13.44
N LYS A 948 31.47 10.04 -14.74
CA LYS A 948 31.35 11.37 -15.36
C LYS A 948 30.25 12.20 -14.71
N SER A 949 29.05 11.65 -14.54
CA SER A 949 27.95 12.34 -13.84
C SER A 949 28.33 12.76 -12.41
N LEU A 950 29.01 11.88 -11.69
CA LEU A 950 29.48 12.12 -10.33
C LEU A 950 30.55 13.22 -10.29
N LYS A 951 31.50 13.23 -11.22
CA LYS A 951 32.54 14.27 -11.35
C LYS A 951 31.94 15.63 -11.71
N ASP A 952 31.02 15.66 -12.67
CA ASP A 952 30.48 16.91 -13.23
C ASP A 952 29.44 17.56 -12.30
N SER A 953 28.68 16.77 -11.55
CA SER A 953 27.51 17.28 -10.80
C SER A 953 27.50 16.95 -9.30
N LYS A 954 28.52 16.23 -8.80
CA LYS A 954 28.54 15.61 -7.46
C LYS A 954 27.24 14.87 -7.13
N SER A 955 26.59 14.30 -8.15
CA SER A 955 25.29 13.66 -7.97
C SER A 955 25.10 12.45 -8.87
N ILE A 956 24.39 11.46 -8.35
CA ILE A 956 24.01 10.24 -9.07
C ILE A 956 22.53 9.97 -8.89
N ARG A 957 21.88 9.44 -9.92
CA ARG A 957 20.48 9.02 -9.86
C ARG A 957 20.36 7.66 -9.18
N ILE A 958 19.22 7.40 -8.54
CA ILE A 958 18.93 6.09 -7.95
C ILE A 958 19.04 4.94 -8.98
N ASP A 959 18.68 5.20 -10.24
CA ASP A 959 18.83 4.22 -11.33
C ASP A 959 20.30 3.95 -11.70
N GLU A 960 21.21 4.90 -11.46
CA GLU A 960 22.65 4.71 -11.62
C GLU A 960 23.22 3.91 -10.45
N VAL A 961 22.76 4.16 -9.21
CA VAL A 961 23.08 3.30 -8.05
C VAL A 961 22.70 1.84 -8.33
N HIS A 962 21.54 1.61 -8.96
CA HIS A 962 21.14 0.27 -9.41
C HIS A 962 22.07 -0.33 -10.47
N GLN A 963 22.59 0.49 -11.39
CA GLN A 963 23.55 0.04 -12.38
C GLN A 963 24.89 -0.35 -11.74
N VAL A 964 25.38 0.43 -10.77
CA VAL A 964 26.60 0.08 -10.02
C VAL A 964 26.41 -1.23 -9.25
N ASN A 965 25.28 -1.42 -8.57
CA ASN A 965 24.97 -2.70 -7.91
C ASN A 965 24.92 -3.86 -8.91
N SER A 966 24.32 -3.65 -10.07
CA SER A 966 24.23 -4.68 -11.11
C SER A 966 25.61 -5.06 -11.65
N HIS A 967 26.50 -4.08 -11.77
CA HIS A 967 27.89 -4.24 -12.15
C HIS A 967 28.67 -5.03 -11.08
N LEU A 968 28.53 -4.65 -9.81
CA LEU A 968 29.13 -5.35 -8.67
C LEU A 968 28.70 -6.82 -8.60
N VAL A 969 27.40 -7.09 -8.65
CA VAL A 969 26.84 -8.45 -8.62
C VAL A 969 27.41 -9.29 -9.77
N ARG A 970 27.50 -8.73 -10.98
CA ARG A 970 28.07 -9.45 -12.12
C ARG A 970 29.53 -9.83 -11.86
N LYS A 971 30.34 -8.92 -11.34
CA LYS A 971 31.76 -9.20 -11.08
C LYS A 971 31.96 -10.17 -9.93
N ALA A 972 31.16 -10.06 -8.86
CA ALA A 972 31.15 -11.00 -7.74
C ALA A 972 30.78 -12.44 -8.18
N VAL A 973 29.83 -12.60 -9.10
CA VAL A 973 29.48 -13.92 -9.65
C VAL A 973 30.67 -14.55 -10.39
N VAL A 974 31.39 -13.77 -11.20
CA VAL A 974 32.60 -14.25 -11.89
C VAL A 974 33.69 -14.63 -10.88
N PHE A 975 33.86 -13.83 -9.82
CA PHE A 975 34.78 -14.17 -8.74
C PHE A 975 34.47 -15.52 -8.11
N ASN A 976 33.20 -15.78 -7.78
CA ASN A 976 32.78 -17.05 -7.21
C ASN A 976 32.92 -18.24 -8.18
N GLU A 977 32.76 -18.02 -9.49
CA GLU A 977 33.04 -19.06 -10.51
C GLU A 977 34.52 -19.45 -10.51
N VAL A 978 35.43 -18.48 -10.46
CA VAL A 978 36.88 -18.74 -10.38
C VAL A 978 37.25 -19.39 -9.05
N ALA A 979 36.73 -18.87 -7.95
CA ALA A 979 36.96 -19.43 -6.61
C ALA A 979 36.57 -20.92 -6.55
N MET A 980 35.44 -21.30 -7.14
CA MET A 980 34.98 -22.69 -7.22
C MET A 980 35.91 -23.57 -8.08
N ALA A 981 36.46 -23.01 -9.17
CA ALA A 981 37.41 -23.72 -10.02
C ALA A 981 38.77 -23.92 -9.35
N LEU A 982 39.23 -22.93 -8.55
CA LEU A 982 40.43 -23.05 -7.72
C LEU A 982 40.27 -24.12 -6.64
N GLU A 983 39.13 -24.15 -5.93
CA GLU A 983 38.84 -25.24 -4.98
C GLU A 983 38.93 -26.61 -5.64
N ARG A 984 38.24 -26.76 -6.78
CA ARG A 984 38.25 -28.00 -7.55
C ARG A 984 39.67 -28.45 -7.91
N TYR A 985 40.52 -27.52 -8.35
CA TYR A 985 41.89 -27.81 -8.72
C TYR A 985 42.67 -28.41 -7.54
N TYR A 986 42.68 -27.73 -6.39
CA TYR A 986 43.41 -28.20 -5.21
C TYR A 986 42.82 -29.48 -4.60
N ILE A 987 41.50 -29.63 -4.61
CA ILE A 987 40.84 -30.86 -4.18
C ILE A 987 41.32 -32.07 -4.98
N ILE A 988 41.41 -31.94 -6.31
CA ILE A 988 41.86 -33.03 -7.19
C ILE A 988 43.36 -33.25 -7.05
N LYS A 989 44.17 -32.18 -7.04
CA LYS A 989 45.64 -32.25 -6.93
C LYS A 989 46.07 -32.98 -5.66
N ASN A 990 45.48 -32.62 -4.52
CA ASN A 990 45.89 -33.10 -3.20
C ASN A 990 44.98 -34.21 -2.64
N LYS A 991 44.02 -34.70 -3.44
CA LYS A 991 43.04 -35.73 -3.04
C LYS A 991 42.37 -35.43 -1.70
N TYR A 992 41.86 -34.21 -1.54
CA TYR A 992 41.16 -33.81 -0.32
C TYR A 992 39.87 -34.62 -0.12
N ALA A 993 39.60 -35.00 1.13
CA ALA A 993 38.40 -35.71 1.55
C ALA A 993 37.37 -34.77 2.21
N LEU A 994 36.16 -35.30 2.42
CA LEU A 994 35.06 -34.58 3.05
C LEU A 994 35.21 -34.54 4.57
N VAL A 995 35.16 -33.34 5.15
CA VAL A 995 35.24 -33.13 6.61
C VAL A 995 33.90 -33.43 7.28
N GLU A 996 33.91 -33.82 8.56
CA GLU A 996 32.73 -34.19 9.38
C GLU A 996 31.54 -33.20 9.28
N LYS A 997 31.80 -31.91 9.05
CA LYS A 997 30.76 -30.86 8.91
C LYS A 997 29.85 -31.04 7.68
N GLY A 998 30.21 -31.94 6.77
CA GLY A 998 29.40 -32.29 5.62
C GLY A 998 29.70 -31.48 4.34
N TYR A 999 30.77 -30.70 4.34
CA TYR A 999 31.35 -30.00 3.19
C TYR A 999 32.78 -29.57 3.54
N SER A 1000 33.61 -29.34 2.52
CA SER A 1000 34.95 -28.77 2.68
C SER A 1000 34.96 -27.35 2.11
N GLY A 1001 35.20 -26.37 2.98
CA GLY A 1001 35.30 -24.97 2.62
C GLY A 1001 36.73 -24.55 2.30
N GLY A 1002 36.90 -23.30 1.84
CA GLY A 1002 38.23 -22.80 1.47
C GLY A 1002 39.23 -22.69 2.64
N LYS A 1003 38.79 -22.77 3.89
CA LYS A 1003 39.68 -22.89 5.07
C LYS A 1003 40.23 -24.30 5.27
N ASP A 1004 39.55 -25.29 4.71
CA ASP A 1004 39.94 -26.70 4.80
C ASP A 1004 40.95 -27.07 3.69
N ILE A 1005 41.18 -26.15 2.74
CA ILE A 1005 42.14 -26.26 1.63
C ILE A 1005 43.29 -25.28 1.88
N LYS A 1006 44.40 -25.78 2.43
CA LYS A 1006 45.49 -24.94 2.97
C LYS A 1006 46.12 -24.04 1.91
N GLU A 1007 46.19 -24.50 0.66
CA GLU A 1007 46.82 -23.75 -0.44
C GLU A 1007 46.05 -22.47 -0.78
N LEU A 1008 44.75 -22.43 -0.47
CA LEU A 1008 43.96 -21.21 -0.69
C LEU A 1008 44.32 -20.08 0.29
N GLU A 1009 45.02 -20.38 1.39
CA GLU A 1009 45.52 -19.39 2.34
C GLU A 1009 46.82 -18.72 1.85
N ASN A 1010 47.52 -19.33 0.89
CA ASN A 1010 48.74 -18.78 0.30
C ASN A 1010 48.47 -17.56 -0.60
N PHE A 1011 47.22 -17.37 -1.05
CA PHE A 1011 46.84 -16.23 -1.87
C PHE A 1011 46.59 -14.99 -1.00
N ASN A 1012 47.58 -14.11 -0.96
CA ASN A 1012 47.55 -12.84 -0.22
C ASN A 1012 47.62 -11.66 -1.18
N PHE A 1013 46.81 -10.63 -0.91
CA PHE A 1013 46.76 -9.42 -1.73
C PHE A 1013 47.55 -8.29 -1.08
N SER A 1014 47.92 -7.28 -1.87
CA SER A 1014 48.73 -6.13 -1.45
C SER A 1014 48.20 -5.33 -0.26
N ASN A 1015 46.93 -5.51 0.14
CA ASN A 1015 46.33 -4.92 1.33
C ASN A 1015 46.26 -5.87 2.54
N SER A 1016 47.05 -6.94 2.54
CA SER A 1016 47.11 -7.96 3.59
C SER A 1016 45.77 -8.66 3.86
N LYS A 1017 44.86 -8.66 2.88
CA LYS A 1017 43.64 -9.47 2.90
C LYS A 1017 43.91 -10.79 2.20
N SER A 1018 43.22 -11.84 2.65
CA SER A 1018 43.31 -13.18 2.06
C SER A 1018 42.26 -13.42 0.99
N PHE A 1019 42.43 -14.47 0.18
CA PHE A 1019 41.41 -14.97 -0.75
C PHE A 1019 40.05 -15.19 -0.09
N LEU A 1020 40.05 -15.76 1.12
CA LEU A 1020 38.82 -16.05 1.87
C LEU A 1020 38.04 -14.78 2.25
N TYR A 1021 38.74 -13.67 2.49
CA TYR A 1021 38.12 -12.38 2.74
C TYR A 1021 37.32 -11.91 1.52
N TYR A 1022 37.94 -11.89 0.34
CA TYR A 1022 37.27 -11.44 -0.89
C TYR A 1022 36.19 -12.40 -1.36
N ARG A 1023 36.37 -13.71 -1.14
CA ARG A 1023 35.33 -14.71 -1.38
C ARG A 1023 34.09 -14.46 -0.52
N SER A 1024 34.28 -14.13 0.75
CA SER A 1024 33.17 -13.73 1.63
C SER A 1024 32.44 -12.51 1.05
N TYR A 1025 33.16 -11.45 0.66
CA TYR A 1025 32.58 -10.25 0.05
C TYR A 1025 31.80 -10.57 -1.24
N ALA A 1026 32.36 -11.41 -2.12
CA ALA A 1026 31.73 -11.80 -3.37
C ALA A 1026 30.43 -12.60 -3.14
N MET A 1027 30.41 -13.53 -2.18
CA MET A 1027 29.19 -14.27 -1.82
C MET A 1027 28.09 -13.35 -1.27
N HIS A 1028 28.48 -12.30 -0.54
CA HIS A 1028 27.55 -11.38 0.11
C HIS A 1028 27.09 -10.23 -0.80
N PHE A 1029 27.69 -10.09 -1.98
CA PHE A 1029 27.60 -8.94 -2.88
C PHE A 1029 28.06 -7.62 -2.25
N ASP A 1030 29.02 -7.70 -1.33
CA ASP A 1030 29.57 -6.54 -0.66
C ASP A 1030 30.48 -5.74 -1.61
N ILE A 1031 30.65 -4.44 -1.33
CA ILE A 1031 31.52 -3.57 -2.13
C ILE A 1031 32.97 -3.82 -1.68
N PRO A 1032 33.84 -4.42 -2.51
CA PRO A 1032 35.24 -4.63 -2.17
C PRO A 1032 36.02 -3.30 -2.30
N GLU A 1033 37.16 -3.22 -1.62
CA GLU A 1033 38.10 -2.08 -1.73
C GLU A 1033 38.65 -1.94 -3.15
N PHE A 1034 39.05 -3.07 -3.73
CA PHE A 1034 39.48 -3.20 -5.12
C PHE A 1034 38.43 -3.94 -5.94
N ASP A 1035 38.31 -3.61 -7.21
CA ASP A 1035 37.39 -4.30 -8.10
C ASP A 1035 37.68 -5.81 -8.17
N PHE A 1036 36.63 -6.64 -8.14
CA PHE A 1036 36.79 -8.09 -8.19
C PHE A 1036 37.61 -8.58 -9.39
N PHE A 1037 37.61 -7.89 -10.54
CA PHE A 1037 38.43 -8.31 -11.67
C PHE A 1037 39.92 -8.00 -11.46
N THR A 1038 40.24 -6.91 -10.76
CA THR A 1038 41.62 -6.61 -10.35
C THR A 1038 42.13 -7.71 -9.42
N ILE A 1039 41.31 -8.10 -8.44
CA ILE A 1039 41.63 -9.19 -7.51
C ILE A 1039 41.80 -10.52 -8.26
N LEU A 1040 40.96 -10.79 -9.28
CA LEU A 1040 41.07 -12.01 -10.07
C LEU A 1040 42.32 -12.07 -10.96
N LYS A 1041 42.77 -10.94 -11.53
CA LYS A 1041 44.04 -10.88 -12.27
C LYS A 1041 45.23 -11.13 -11.37
N GLU A 1042 45.18 -10.62 -10.15
CA GLU A 1042 46.20 -10.87 -9.14
C GLU A 1042 46.20 -12.34 -8.70
N LEU A 1043 45.03 -12.96 -8.53
CA LEU A 1043 44.91 -14.40 -8.29
C LEU A 1043 45.46 -15.26 -9.43
N GLU A 1044 45.16 -14.90 -10.68
CA GLU A 1044 45.71 -15.57 -11.86
C GLU A 1044 47.24 -15.48 -11.88
N ARG A 1045 47.79 -14.30 -11.56
CA ARG A 1045 49.23 -14.06 -11.47
C ARG A 1045 49.90 -14.96 -10.43
N GLN A 1046 49.39 -14.97 -9.20
CA GLN A 1046 49.91 -15.78 -8.11
C GLN A 1046 49.75 -17.28 -8.37
N PHE A 1047 48.65 -17.69 -8.99
CA PHE A 1047 48.44 -19.09 -9.35
C PHE A 1047 49.49 -19.55 -10.37
N ILE A 1048 49.78 -18.74 -11.39
CA ILE A 1048 50.83 -19.05 -12.37
C ILE A 1048 52.20 -19.19 -11.69
N GLU A 1049 52.54 -18.28 -10.76
CA GLU A 1049 53.82 -18.30 -10.03
C GLU A 1049 53.97 -19.50 -9.09
N LEU A 1050 52.89 -19.89 -8.40
CA LEU A 1050 52.92 -20.96 -7.40
C LEU A 1050 52.78 -22.36 -8.00
N GLU A 1051 52.10 -22.50 -9.15
CA GLU A 1051 51.64 -23.80 -9.64
C GLU A 1051 52.21 -24.21 -11.01
N LEU A 1052 52.68 -23.27 -11.83
CA LEU A 1052 53.20 -23.59 -13.15
C LEU A 1052 54.72 -23.53 -13.20
N VAL A 1053 55.32 -24.53 -13.86
CA VAL A 1053 56.72 -24.50 -14.27
C VAL A 1053 56.78 -23.93 -15.69
N LEU A 1054 57.05 -22.63 -15.80
CA LEU A 1054 56.92 -21.87 -17.04
C LEU A 1054 57.82 -22.41 -18.18
N ASP A 1055 59.01 -22.90 -17.85
CA ASP A 1055 59.96 -23.44 -18.84
C ASP A 1055 59.44 -24.68 -19.60
N LYS A 1056 58.38 -25.31 -19.09
CA LYS A 1056 57.75 -26.50 -19.70
C LYS A 1056 56.49 -26.16 -20.53
N ILE A 1057 56.18 -24.89 -20.73
CA ILE A 1057 54.95 -24.45 -21.40
C ILE A 1057 55.33 -23.62 -22.64
N GLN A 1058 54.96 -24.08 -23.83
CA GLN A 1058 55.10 -23.33 -25.09
C GLN A 1058 53.75 -23.08 -25.74
N GLU A 1059 52.83 -24.03 -25.63
CA GLU A 1059 51.48 -23.95 -26.19
C GLU A 1059 50.40 -24.33 -25.17
N TRP A 1060 49.13 -24.14 -25.55
CA TRP A 1060 47.99 -24.41 -24.67
C TRP A 1060 47.97 -25.87 -24.22
N ASP A 1061 48.45 -26.78 -25.06
CA ASP A 1061 48.39 -28.21 -24.79
C ASP A 1061 49.40 -28.71 -23.77
N ASP A 1062 50.47 -27.94 -23.53
CA ASP A 1062 51.47 -28.19 -22.47
C ASP A 1062 50.93 -27.92 -21.06
N LEU A 1063 49.81 -27.20 -20.94
CA LEU A 1063 49.22 -26.91 -19.64
C LEU A 1063 48.73 -28.19 -18.95
N PRO A 1064 48.92 -28.33 -17.62
CA PRO A 1064 48.37 -29.45 -16.87
C PRO A 1064 46.85 -29.63 -17.13
N PRO A 1065 46.37 -30.88 -17.34
CA PRO A 1065 44.97 -31.14 -17.70
C PRO A 1065 43.93 -30.48 -16.76
N PHE A 1066 44.25 -30.39 -15.47
CA PHE A 1066 43.37 -29.80 -14.46
C PHE A 1066 43.43 -28.27 -14.43
N SER A 1067 44.57 -27.66 -14.77
CA SER A 1067 44.71 -26.20 -14.82
C SER A 1067 44.09 -25.62 -16.09
N LYS A 1068 44.06 -26.37 -17.22
CA LYS A 1068 43.38 -25.98 -18.48
C LYS A 1068 41.94 -25.50 -18.26
N LYS A 1069 41.17 -26.16 -17.38
CA LYS A 1069 39.77 -25.75 -17.08
C LYS A 1069 39.70 -24.42 -16.33
N LEU A 1070 40.60 -24.19 -15.38
CA LEU A 1070 40.69 -22.93 -14.63
C LEU A 1070 41.14 -21.78 -15.54
N PHE A 1071 42.18 -21.99 -16.35
CA PHE A 1071 42.66 -21.02 -17.33
C PHE A 1071 41.62 -20.70 -18.40
N PHE A 1072 40.81 -21.67 -18.82
CA PHE A 1072 39.71 -21.40 -19.74
C PHE A 1072 38.66 -20.46 -19.13
N ILE A 1073 38.41 -20.58 -17.82
CA ILE A 1073 37.52 -19.66 -17.09
C ILE A 1073 38.15 -18.27 -17.04
N TYR A 1074 39.44 -18.15 -16.68
CA TYR A 1074 40.15 -16.87 -16.69
C TYR A 1074 40.13 -16.20 -18.07
N MET A 1075 40.51 -16.94 -19.12
CA MET A 1075 40.52 -16.51 -20.51
C MET A 1075 39.13 -16.00 -20.93
N SER A 1076 38.08 -16.80 -20.73
CA SER A 1076 36.71 -16.47 -21.17
C SER A 1076 36.00 -15.39 -20.35
N LYS A 1077 36.51 -15.04 -19.16
CA LYS A 1077 35.85 -14.09 -18.24
C LYS A 1077 36.61 -12.79 -18.03
N LEU A 1078 37.94 -12.87 -17.89
CA LEU A 1078 38.80 -11.70 -17.67
C LEU A 1078 39.37 -11.14 -18.98
N HIS A 1079 39.73 -12.02 -19.91
CA HIS A 1079 40.55 -11.67 -21.08
C HIS A 1079 39.81 -11.76 -22.41
N ASN A 1080 38.49 -11.51 -22.40
CA ASN A 1080 37.66 -11.49 -23.62
C ASN A 1080 38.19 -10.52 -24.70
N SER A 1081 39.01 -9.53 -24.35
CA SER A 1081 39.66 -8.63 -25.31
C SER A 1081 40.69 -9.32 -26.21
N LEU A 1082 41.25 -10.47 -25.79
CA LEU A 1082 42.18 -11.24 -26.61
C LEU A 1082 41.44 -12.07 -27.68
N PHE A 1083 40.11 -12.14 -27.63
CA PHE A 1083 39.28 -12.81 -28.64
C PHE A 1083 39.07 -11.89 -29.86
N ARG A 1084 39.78 -12.16 -30.96
CA ARG A 1084 39.53 -11.52 -32.27
C ARG A 1084 38.66 -12.42 -33.14
N LYS A 1085 37.49 -11.93 -33.57
CA LYS A 1085 36.75 -12.55 -34.68
C LYS A 1085 37.35 -12.07 -36.00
N GLU A 1086 38.24 -12.84 -36.58
CA GLU A 1086 38.63 -12.62 -37.97
C GLU A 1086 37.51 -13.08 -38.91
N ARG A 1087 37.26 -12.28 -39.95
CA ARG A 1087 36.33 -12.65 -41.03
C ARG A 1087 37.06 -13.59 -41.99
N VAL A 1088 37.24 -14.83 -41.61
CA VAL A 1088 37.74 -15.86 -42.54
C VAL A 1088 36.55 -16.73 -42.96
N SER A 1089 36.39 -16.99 -44.26
CA SER A 1089 35.48 -17.96 -44.93
C SER A 1089 33.96 -18.06 -44.61
N LYS A 1090 33.19 -18.59 -45.58
CA LYS A 1090 31.73 -18.83 -45.52
C LYS A 1090 31.28 -19.94 -44.54
N ASN A 1091 32.21 -20.69 -43.93
CA ASN A 1091 31.89 -21.87 -43.12
C ASN A 1091 31.92 -21.57 -41.60
N LYS A 1092 30.75 -21.45 -40.96
CA LYS A 1092 30.60 -21.02 -39.56
C LYS A 1092 31.31 -21.89 -38.51
N LYS A 1093 31.47 -23.20 -38.74
CA LYS A 1093 32.00 -24.15 -37.75
C LYS A 1093 33.54 -24.05 -37.64
N LYS A 1094 34.25 -24.15 -38.78
CA LYS A 1094 35.71 -23.95 -38.89
C LYS A 1094 36.17 -22.58 -38.37
N ASN A 1095 35.37 -21.53 -38.56
CA ASN A 1095 35.70 -20.19 -38.04
C ASN A 1095 35.67 -20.09 -36.51
N VAL A 1096 34.79 -20.84 -35.85
CA VAL A 1096 34.67 -20.80 -34.38
C VAL A 1096 35.82 -21.56 -33.73
N GLU A 1097 36.21 -22.71 -34.29
CA GLU A 1097 37.35 -23.51 -33.86
C GLU A 1097 38.66 -22.73 -34.04
N TYR A 1098 38.91 -22.19 -35.23
CA TYR A 1098 40.09 -21.35 -35.51
C TYR A 1098 40.16 -20.11 -34.59
N SER A 1099 39.04 -19.41 -34.38
CA SER A 1099 38.99 -18.27 -33.46
C SER A 1099 39.25 -18.66 -31.99
N GLN A 1100 38.93 -19.90 -31.60
CA GLN A 1100 39.20 -20.42 -30.26
C GLN A 1100 40.67 -20.80 -30.09
N GLU A 1101 41.30 -21.40 -31.10
CA GLU A 1101 42.73 -21.70 -31.08
C GLU A 1101 43.58 -20.43 -31.05
N VAL A 1102 43.25 -19.44 -31.87
CA VAL A 1102 43.90 -18.11 -31.83
C VAL A 1102 43.70 -17.45 -30.46
N PHE A 1103 42.55 -17.65 -29.81
CA PHE A 1103 42.30 -17.10 -28.47
C PHE A 1103 43.15 -17.79 -27.40
N LYS A 1104 43.26 -19.13 -27.44
CA LYS A 1104 44.12 -19.91 -26.55
C LYS A 1104 45.60 -19.52 -26.72
N LYS A 1105 46.09 -19.44 -27.97
CA LYS A 1105 47.46 -19.05 -28.29
C LYS A 1105 47.78 -17.65 -27.74
N ASN A 1106 46.94 -16.66 -28.05
CA ASN A 1106 47.12 -15.29 -27.53
C ASN A 1106 47.15 -15.23 -25.99
N TYR A 1107 46.41 -16.12 -25.32
CA TYR A 1107 46.39 -16.15 -23.86
C TYR A 1107 47.68 -16.76 -23.30
N VAL A 1108 48.18 -17.85 -23.88
CA VAL A 1108 49.49 -18.42 -23.52
C VAL A 1108 50.58 -17.39 -23.74
N ASP A 1109 50.68 -16.83 -24.95
CA ASP A 1109 51.75 -15.90 -25.34
C ASP A 1109 51.76 -14.61 -24.49
N LYS A 1110 50.58 -14.05 -24.18
CA LYS A 1110 50.49 -12.71 -23.57
C LYS A 1110 50.26 -12.71 -22.07
N ILE A 1111 49.69 -13.78 -21.50
CA ILE A 1111 49.34 -13.84 -20.08
C ILE A 1111 50.20 -14.85 -19.33
N ILE A 1112 50.39 -16.05 -19.89
CA ILE A 1112 51.18 -17.10 -19.23
C ILE A 1112 52.69 -16.87 -19.45
N LEU A 1113 53.11 -16.78 -20.72
CA LEU A 1113 54.51 -16.61 -21.12
C LEU A 1113 54.92 -15.14 -21.27
N GLY A 1114 53.97 -14.22 -21.39
CA GLY A 1114 54.22 -12.78 -21.49
C GLY A 1114 54.95 -12.18 -20.28
N LYS A 1115 55.19 -12.97 -19.22
CA LYS A 1115 56.05 -12.65 -18.08
C LYS A 1115 57.55 -12.89 -18.33
N ILE A 1116 57.93 -13.65 -19.37
CA ILE A 1116 59.34 -13.91 -19.71
C ILE A 1116 59.99 -12.66 -20.36
N ASN A 1117 59.19 -11.75 -20.93
CA ASN A 1117 59.66 -10.50 -21.51
C ASN A 1117 59.03 -9.31 -20.75
N GLY A 1118 59.71 -8.86 -19.68
CA GLY A 1118 59.19 -7.82 -18.79
C GLY A 1118 58.84 -6.50 -19.48
N VAL A 1119 57.65 -5.99 -19.17
CA VAL A 1119 57.27 -4.55 -19.09
C VAL A 1119 56.26 -4.37 -17.96
#